data_AF-A0AA47M5Q6-F1
#
_entry.id   AF-A0AA47M5Q6-F1
#
_cell.length_a   1.000
_cell.length_b   1.000
_cell.length_c   1.000
_cell.angle_alpha   90.00
_cell.angle_beta   90.00
_cell.angle_gamma   90.00
#
_symmetry.space_group_name_H-M   'P 1'
#
loop_
_entity.id
_entity.type
_entity.pdbx_description
1 polymer ?
#
loop_
_entity_poly.entity_id
_entity_poly.type
_entity_poly.pdbx_seq_one_letter_code
_entity_poly.pdbx_strand_id
1 'polypeptide(L)'
;MEEQGSNDGEETFESLEKQFQVVLGELLGDKSMHKFRSEYEKLTGALRRSHESEKRLMSKCAELNAEIVSKSTKVATALQLSQEDEATIKSLKRELENACKTVDAAHDKELRAKETIITLKQEISKLTQQVEQGADLSTGQEHSVNNLLKVIEELTKERDELLSSVQTLRDDFTEACATQQQMESKKESSSQTISQLQQELQVRQNELSRELRQKEKLQKEVKQLNADMEAKMSEIKDLSQQGQKAKKEQQLLEQELKQLKVTNELSARDLEQMQGKISKLQQDNEQHSVAAEQHTLENQQKANDLKMKEDEVNQQRQEIAKLTKTRNTVQKKLHQMEDQKGDVELELSKKQAEMEKKAVEELVRERDTLNKLMIKATDATEKQQNLMRLQEQVKKNLDQEVHNYRQEAEKQRKIIYQLEKDRDRYINETSSLMQKVQQHLDDIKVKETEIFEYKKKTSNAELKFKELQNLCESVMSERNLYSKNIIEAQDEITEMKRKLKVKNDQIDQLKEEISGKESTMAREHQESQRVERENEGLKSMHDIVMKRQTNVQAVHLHVWLWVYVCLSVTLSMSVFVSLSLSLCNILLQGKLHLMKQQAEETRQRIDSQKAEERQLQMTIADADTEARGLKKQLDQVKSEQVILGSQLLRRNDEMKLLYEQIKTQQAILTKGNLQYNQRVEDIRLLKLEIRRLHQKNAIQGRSASNAEELRRELFHVQKELLQERRKFHTLDEQLRNPMNVHHWRQLEAIEPEHYKLIQKTHTLQKRLINKTQEVVDKELLLQEKERLYVELKHLLARQPGPETAEQLQKSLRAHREKTKKFKALMAELNMCESMIHEYKGDNQRLTIDLQNIKKKYLSLKQQQR
;
A
#
# COMPACT_ATOMS: atom_id res chain seq x y z
N MET A 1 -32.46 -4.16 27.08
CA MET A 1 -33.02 -4.83 28.27
C MET A 1 -32.08 -5.89 28.84
N GLU A 2 -31.21 -6.55 28.06
CA GLU A 2 -30.25 -7.55 28.58
C GLU A 2 -29.02 -6.95 29.30
N GLU A 3 -28.60 -5.72 29.01
CA GLU A 3 -27.44 -5.10 29.70
C GLU A 3 -27.69 -4.76 31.19
N GLN A 4 -28.95 -4.59 31.61
CA GLN A 4 -29.26 -4.27 33.01
C GLN A 4 -29.15 -5.49 33.95
N GLY A 5 -29.25 -6.72 33.44
CA GLY A 5 -29.10 -7.93 34.25
C GLY A 5 -27.65 -8.32 34.56
N SER A 6 -26.69 -7.88 33.73
CA SER A 6 -25.28 -8.23 33.90
C SER A 6 -24.61 -7.44 35.04
N ASN A 7 -25.05 -6.21 35.28
CA ASN A 7 -24.43 -5.35 36.29
C ASN A 7 -24.83 -5.76 37.72
N ASP A 8 -26.09 -6.21 37.89
CA ASP A 8 -26.65 -6.66 39.16
C ASP A 8 -25.98 -7.97 39.66
N GLY A 9 -25.59 -8.85 38.73
CA GLY A 9 -24.85 -10.08 39.03
C GLY A 9 -23.40 -9.85 39.49
N GLU A 10 -22.79 -8.74 39.06
CA GLU A 10 -21.40 -8.42 39.37
C GLU A 10 -21.28 -7.77 40.77
N GLU A 11 -22.20 -6.84 41.09
CA GLU A 11 -22.29 -6.24 42.44
C GLU A 11 -22.63 -7.28 43.52
N THR A 12 -23.50 -8.24 43.20
CA THR A 12 -23.84 -9.34 44.13
C THR A 12 -22.68 -10.30 44.34
N PHE A 13 -21.89 -10.62 43.30
CA PHE A 13 -20.70 -11.46 43.44
C PHE A 13 -19.59 -10.77 44.24
N GLU A 14 -19.33 -9.48 44.01
CA GLU A 14 -18.34 -8.71 44.77
C GLU A 14 -18.70 -8.60 46.27
N SER A 15 -19.99 -8.46 46.57
CA SER A 15 -20.49 -8.48 47.95
C SER A 15 -20.24 -9.85 48.61
N LEU A 16 -20.50 -10.94 47.88
CA LEU A 16 -20.27 -12.30 48.37
C LEU A 16 -18.78 -12.60 48.56
N GLU A 17 -17.91 -12.11 47.69
CA GLU A 17 -16.45 -12.23 47.79
C GLU A 17 -15.89 -11.51 49.02
N LYS A 18 -16.42 -10.33 49.36
CA LYS A 18 -16.08 -9.62 50.60
C LYS A 18 -16.51 -10.42 51.82
N GLN A 19 -17.71 -11.01 51.82
CA GLN A 19 -18.16 -11.87 52.91
C GLN A 19 -17.29 -13.12 53.07
N PHE A 20 -16.85 -13.75 51.97
CA PHE A 20 -15.92 -14.87 52.02
C PHE A 20 -14.58 -14.50 52.65
N GLN A 21 -14.04 -13.31 52.35
CA GLN A 21 -12.79 -12.85 52.96
C GLN A 21 -12.93 -12.58 54.47
N VAL A 22 -14.07 -12.03 54.91
CA VAL A 22 -14.35 -11.82 56.34
C VAL A 22 -14.38 -13.16 57.08
N VAL A 23 -15.10 -14.15 56.57
CA VAL A 23 -15.19 -15.49 57.17
C VAL A 23 -13.81 -16.19 57.20
N LEU A 24 -13.01 -16.07 56.14
CA LEU A 24 -11.63 -16.57 56.12
C LEU A 24 -10.72 -15.86 57.14
N GLY A 25 -10.97 -14.57 57.37
CA GLY A 25 -10.35 -13.74 58.40
C GLY A 25 -10.64 -14.22 59.81
N GLU A 26 -11.90 -14.54 60.11
CA GLU A 26 -12.34 -15.04 61.42
C GLU A 26 -11.80 -16.46 61.70
N LEU A 27 -11.70 -17.30 60.67
CA LEU A 27 -11.16 -18.66 60.75
C LEU A 27 -9.63 -18.74 60.93
N LEU A 28 -8.89 -17.62 60.85
CA LEU A 28 -7.43 -17.57 61.09
C LEU A 28 -7.05 -17.74 62.57
N GLY A 29 -7.95 -17.41 63.50
CA GLY A 29 -7.68 -17.40 64.94
C GLY A 29 -7.71 -18.78 65.63
N ASP A 30 -8.43 -19.75 65.06
CA ASP A 30 -8.67 -21.06 65.70
C ASP A 30 -7.96 -22.20 64.97
N LYS A 31 -6.95 -22.79 65.62
CA LYS A 31 -6.15 -23.91 65.07
C LYS A 31 -6.98 -25.18 64.86
N SER A 32 -8.11 -25.35 65.53
CA SER A 32 -8.99 -26.52 65.36
C SER A 32 -9.76 -26.50 64.03
N MET A 33 -9.93 -25.31 63.43
CA MET A 33 -10.75 -25.10 62.22
C MET A 33 -9.94 -25.09 60.91
N HIS A 34 -8.63 -25.37 60.95
CA HIS A 34 -7.76 -25.31 59.76
C HIS A 34 -8.23 -26.21 58.60
N LYS A 35 -8.78 -27.40 58.89
CA LYS A 35 -9.31 -28.29 57.85
C LYS A 35 -10.55 -27.69 57.18
N PHE A 36 -11.46 -27.12 57.96
CA PHE A 36 -12.66 -26.46 57.43
C PHE A 36 -12.29 -25.24 56.60
N ARG A 37 -11.35 -24.42 57.08
CA ARG A 37 -10.81 -23.28 56.33
C ARG A 37 -10.22 -23.69 54.98
N SER A 38 -9.40 -24.73 54.95
CA SER A 38 -8.80 -25.21 53.69
C SER A 38 -9.86 -25.65 52.67
N GLU A 39 -10.92 -26.32 53.11
CA GLU A 39 -12.04 -26.69 52.23
C GLU A 39 -12.88 -25.47 51.82
N TYR A 40 -13.07 -24.49 52.71
CA TYR A 40 -13.77 -23.24 52.42
C TYR A 40 -13.00 -22.35 51.41
N GLU A 41 -11.67 -22.29 51.51
CA GLU A 41 -10.80 -21.62 50.53
C GLU A 41 -10.88 -22.31 49.15
N LYS A 42 -10.91 -23.65 49.11
CA LYS A 42 -11.09 -24.40 47.86
C LYS A 42 -12.45 -24.11 47.22
N LEU A 43 -13.53 -24.07 48.02
CA LEU A 43 -14.88 -23.76 47.56
C LEU A 43 -14.97 -22.33 47.01
N THR A 44 -14.42 -21.35 47.74
CA THR A 44 -14.35 -19.95 47.30
C THR A 44 -13.56 -19.82 46.00
N GLY A 45 -12.43 -20.52 45.89
CA GLY A 45 -11.64 -20.57 44.66
C GLY A 45 -12.36 -21.23 43.48
N ALA A 46 -13.18 -22.26 43.73
CA ALA A 46 -13.99 -22.91 42.69
C ALA A 46 -15.12 -21.98 42.21
N LEU A 47 -15.79 -21.29 43.13
CA LEU A 47 -16.84 -20.32 42.80
C LEU A 47 -16.28 -19.14 41.98
N ARG A 48 -15.11 -18.60 42.35
CA ARG A 48 -14.43 -17.55 41.57
C ARG A 48 -14.09 -18.00 40.16
N ARG A 49 -13.53 -19.21 40.00
CA ARG A 49 -13.24 -19.77 38.66
C ARG A 49 -14.51 -19.97 37.84
N SER A 50 -15.62 -20.39 38.47
CA SER A 50 -16.91 -20.53 37.81
C SER A 50 -17.43 -19.18 37.32
N HIS A 51 -17.42 -18.15 38.17
CA HIS A 51 -17.88 -16.81 37.80
C HIS A 51 -17.02 -16.16 36.71
N GLU A 52 -15.69 -16.32 36.77
CA GLU A 52 -14.80 -15.87 35.69
C GLU A 52 -15.04 -16.61 34.35
N SER A 53 -15.47 -17.87 34.41
CA SER A 53 -15.83 -18.64 33.22
C SER A 53 -17.16 -18.20 32.63
N GLU A 54 -18.14 -17.91 33.49
CA GLU A 54 -19.45 -17.36 33.11
C GLU A 54 -19.30 -15.97 32.47
N LYS A 55 -18.49 -15.08 33.08
CA LYS A 55 -18.20 -13.75 32.52
C LYS A 55 -17.57 -13.84 31.12
N ARG A 56 -16.65 -14.78 30.92
CA ARG A 56 -16.06 -15.06 29.60
C ARG A 56 -17.08 -15.56 28.59
N LEU A 57 -17.99 -16.45 28.99
CA LEU A 57 -19.06 -16.95 28.14
C LEU A 57 -20.06 -15.85 27.77
N MET A 58 -20.46 -15.00 28.73
CA MET A 58 -21.37 -13.88 28.49
C MET A 58 -20.77 -12.85 27.53
N SER A 59 -19.49 -12.51 27.70
CA SER A 59 -18.76 -11.66 26.77
C SER A 59 -18.72 -12.28 25.36
N LYS A 60 -18.48 -13.60 25.27
CA LYS A 60 -18.48 -14.31 23.98
C LYS A 60 -19.87 -14.33 23.34
N CYS A 61 -20.95 -14.50 24.12
CA CYS A 61 -22.32 -14.40 23.63
C CYS A 61 -22.63 -13.01 23.11
N ALA A 62 -22.22 -11.95 23.81
CA ALA A 62 -22.40 -10.56 23.36
C ALA A 62 -21.65 -10.27 22.06
N GLU A 63 -20.39 -10.73 21.95
CA GLU A 63 -19.61 -10.64 20.71
C GLU A 63 -20.28 -11.36 19.54
N LEU A 64 -20.74 -12.60 19.76
CA LEU A 64 -21.42 -13.38 18.73
C LEU A 64 -22.74 -12.73 18.33
N ASN A 65 -23.49 -12.16 19.27
CA ASN A 65 -24.73 -11.47 18.97
C ASN A 65 -24.48 -10.19 18.15
N ALA A 66 -23.45 -9.42 18.48
CA ALA A 66 -23.02 -8.26 17.69
C ALA A 66 -22.58 -8.66 16.27
N GLU A 67 -21.86 -9.78 16.12
CA GLU A 67 -21.50 -10.32 14.82
C GLU A 67 -22.72 -10.80 14.01
N ILE A 68 -23.71 -11.42 14.66
CA ILE A 68 -24.96 -11.85 14.02
C ILE A 68 -25.74 -10.63 13.51
N VAL A 69 -25.90 -9.60 14.34
CA VAL A 69 -26.57 -8.35 13.94
C VAL A 69 -25.82 -7.69 12.78
N SER A 70 -24.49 -7.61 12.84
CA SER A 70 -23.66 -7.08 11.75
C SER A 70 -23.78 -7.87 10.45
N LYS A 71 -23.87 -9.20 10.53
CA LYS A 71 -24.07 -10.05 9.35
C LYS A 71 -25.48 -9.90 8.80
N SER A 72 -26.50 -9.78 9.67
CA SER A 72 -27.88 -9.55 9.27
C SER A 72 -28.05 -8.24 8.50
N THR A 73 -27.40 -7.15 8.94
CA THR A 73 -27.45 -5.88 8.21
C THR A 73 -26.77 -5.98 6.85
N LYS A 74 -25.62 -6.64 6.76
CA LYS A 74 -24.93 -6.88 5.48
C LYS A 74 -25.78 -7.71 4.50
N VAL A 75 -26.48 -8.73 4.99
CA VAL A 75 -27.40 -9.53 4.17
C VAL A 75 -28.57 -8.68 3.69
N ALA A 76 -29.15 -7.84 4.55
CA ALA A 76 -30.23 -6.93 4.15
C ALA A 76 -29.78 -5.93 3.06
N THR A 77 -28.58 -5.36 3.18
CA THR A 77 -28.01 -4.46 2.16
C THR A 77 -27.74 -5.18 0.84
N ALA A 78 -27.20 -6.41 0.87
CA ALA A 78 -26.98 -7.20 -0.32
C ALA A 78 -28.30 -7.56 -1.04
N LEU A 79 -29.36 -7.86 -0.27
CA LEU A 79 -30.70 -8.12 -0.81
C LEU A 79 -31.28 -6.87 -1.50
N GLN A 80 -31.10 -5.69 -0.89
CA GLN A 80 -31.56 -4.43 -1.46
C GLN A 80 -30.83 -4.10 -2.77
N LEU A 81 -29.50 -4.24 -2.81
CA LEU A 81 -28.72 -4.05 -4.04
C LEU A 81 -29.17 -5.02 -5.15
N SER A 82 -29.45 -6.28 -4.81
CA SER A 82 -29.96 -7.25 -5.78
C SER A 82 -31.35 -6.87 -6.33
N GLN A 83 -32.21 -6.24 -5.54
CA GLN A 83 -33.52 -5.75 -6.00
C GLN A 83 -33.38 -4.53 -6.92
N GLU A 84 -32.44 -3.63 -6.61
CA GLU A 84 -32.10 -2.47 -7.46
C GLU A 84 -31.49 -2.91 -8.79
N ASP A 85 -30.62 -3.93 -8.77
CA ASP A 85 -30.05 -4.54 -9.97
C ASP A 85 -31.14 -5.21 -10.84
N GLU A 86 -32.11 -5.91 -10.23
CA GLU A 86 -33.22 -6.51 -10.99
C GLU A 86 -34.10 -5.44 -11.66
N ALA A 87 -34.32 -4.30 -10.99
CA ALA A 87 -35.08 -3.18 -11.54
C ALA A 87 -34.34 -2.51 -12.71
N THR A 88 -33.03 -2.29 -12.58
CA THR A 88 -32.22 -1.72 -13.67
C THR A 88 -32.13 -2.66 -14.87
N ILE A 89 -31.97 -3.97 -14.65
CA ILE A 89 -32.00 -4.98 -15.71
C ILE A 89 -33.35 -4.97 -16.45
N LYS A 90 -34.48 -4.84 -15.73
CA LYS A 90 -35.81 -4.71 -16.36
C LYS A 90 -35.93 -3.43 -17.21
N SER A 91 -35.35 -2.32 -16.78
CA SER A 91 -35.34 -1.07 -17.56
C SER A 91 -34.51 -1.22 -18.84
N LEU A 92 -33.28 -1.74 -18.71
CA LEU A 92 -32.37 -1.94 -19.84
C LEU A 92 -32.95 -2.93 -20.87
N LYS A 93 -33.65 -3.98 -20.43
CA LYS A 93 -34.36 -4.89 -21.33
C LYS A 93 -35.44 -4.20 -22.14
N ARG A 94 -36.20 -3.25 -21.56
CA ARG A 94 -37.19 -2.45 -22.32
C ARG A 94 -36.53 -1.51 -23.31
N GLU A 95 -35.45 -0.86 -22.93
CA GLU A 95 -34.70 0.04 -23.83
C GLU A 95 -34.13 -0.74 -25.02
N LEU A 96 -33.61 -1.94 -24.78
CA LEU A 96 -33.15 -2.84 -25.85
C LEU A 96 -34.29 -3.25 -26.78
N GLU A 97 -35.45 -3.64 -26.24
CA GLU A 97 -36.62 -4.03 -27.03
C GLU A 97 -37.13 -2.85 -27.89
N ASN A 98 -37.11 -1.63 -27.35
CA ASN A 98 -37.46 -0.43 -28.10
C ASN A 98 -36.44 -0.12 -29.20
N ALA A 99 -35.15 -0.28 -28.93
CA ALA A 99 -34.10 -0.10 -29.92
C ALA A 99 -34.23 -1.11 -31.08
N CYS A 100 -34.50 -2.38 -30.78
CA CYS A 100 -34.78 -3.40 -31.80
C CYS A 100 -35.98 -3.00 -32.68
N LYS A 101 -37.09 -2.55 -32.08
CA LYS A 101 -38.26 -2.07 -32.86
C LYS A 101 -37.93 -0.88 -33.77
N THR A 102 -37.04 0.03 -33.34
CA THR A 102 -36.61 1.15 -34.20
C THR A 102 -35.74 0.71 -35.37
N VAL A 103 -34.92 -0.33 -35.18
CA VAL A 103 -34.10 -0.92 -36.24
C VAL A 103 -34.98 -1.64 -37.26
N ASP A 104 -35.95 -2.44 -36.80
CA ASP A 104 -36.90 -3.13 -37.69
C ASP A 104 -37.72 -2.12 -38.52
N ALA A 105 -38.20 -1.04 -37.88
CA ALA A 105 -38.93 0.03 -38.57
C ALA A 105 -38.07 0.82 -39.58
N ALA A 106 -36.76 0.94 -39.35
CA ALA A 106 -35.83 1.54 -40.30
C ALA A 106 -35.59 0.62 -41.50
N HIS A 107 -35.45 -0.69 -41.25
CA HIS A 107 -35.29 -1.70 -42.30
C HIS A 107 -36.53 -1.77 -43.22
N ASP A 108 -37.73 -1.73 -42.65
CA ASP A 108 -38.98 -1.69 -43.43
C ASP A 108 -39.14 -0.42 -44.28
N LYS A 109 -38.56 0.70 -43.86
CA LYS A 109 -38.53 1.94 -44.66
C LYS A 109 -37.51 1.83 -45.79
N GLU A 110 -36.37 1.20 -45.55
CA GLU A 110 -35.35 0.95 -46.56
C GLU A 110 -35.87 0.02 -47.66
N LEU A 111 -36.57 -1.07 -47.30
CA LEU A 111 -37.18 -1.99 -48.26
C LEU A 111 -38.20 -1.27 -49.16
N ARG A 112 -39.08 -0.44 -48.59
CA ARG A 112 -40.04 0.36 -49.35
C ARG A 112 -39.38 1.38 -50.28
N ALA A 113 -38.28 1.99 -49.86
CA ALA A 113 -37.51 2.92 -50.69
C ALA A 113 -36.82 2.18 -51.86
N LYS A 114 -36.38 0.94 -51.66
CA LYS A 114 -35.81 0.13 -52.74
C LYS A 114 -36.86 -0.26 -53.79
N GLU A 115 -38.08 -0.58 -53.36
CA GLU A 115 -39.20 -0.88 -54.25
C GLU A 115 -39.58 0.33 -55.11
N THR A 116 -39.67 1.54 -54.54
CA THR A 116 -39.99 2.76 -55.30
C THR A 116 -38.89 3.16 -56.29
N ILE A 117 -37.61 2.89 -55.98
CA ILE A 117 -36.53 3.11 -56.93
C ILE A 117 -36.65 2.18 -58.15
N ILE A 118 -37.10 0.94 -57.95
CA ILE A 118 -37.30 -0.01 -59.05
C ILE A 118 -38.44 0.44 -59.96
N THR A 119 -39.55 0.92 -59.40
CA THR A 119 -40.69 1.41 -60.19
C THR A 119 -40.34 2.66 -61.01
N LEU A 120 -39.62 3.62 -60.41
CA LEU A 120 -39.19 4.84 -61.11
C LEU A 120 -38.21 4.54 -62.25
N LYS A 121 -37.32 3.54 -62.09
CA LYS A 121 -36.43 3.10 -63.17
C LYS A 121 -37.19 2.50 -64.36
N GLN A 122 -38.31 1.81 -64.11
CA GLN A 122 -39.16 1.26 -65.18
C GLN A 122 -39.96 2.35 -65.91
N GLU A 123 -40.41 3.38 -65.21
CA GLU A 123 -41.10 4.53 -65.82
C GLU A 123 -40.17 5.36 -66.70
N ILE A 124 -38.93 5.61 -66.25
CA ILE A 124 -37.91 6.28 -67.07
C ILE A 124 -37.65 5.49 -68.35
N SER A 125 -37.54 4.16 -68.27
CA SER A 125 -37.37 3.31 -69.46
C SER A 125 -38.54 3.39 -70.44
N LYS A 126 -39.78 3.58 -69.96
CA LYS A 126 -40.96 3.71 -70.82
C LYS A 126 -41.06 5.08 -71.48
N LEU A 127 -40.72 6.15 -70.75
CA LEU A 127 -40.74 7.52 -71.27
C LEU A 127 -39.63 7.75 -72.30
N THR A 128 -38.44 7.17 -72.11
CA THR A 128 -37.36 7.23 -73.10
C THR A 128 -37.75 6.57 -74.42
N GLN A 129 -38.56 5.51 -74.39
CA GLN A 129 -39.02 4.81 -75.60
C GLN A 129 -40.11 5.58 -76.38
N GLN A 130 -40.87 6.45 -75.71
CA GLN A 130 -41.90 7.28 -76.35
C GLN A 130 -41.35 8.54 -77.03
N VAL A 131 -40.14 8.98 -76.64
CA VAL A 131 -39.47 10.15 -77.22
C VAL A 131 -38.75 9.80 -78.53
N GLU A 132 -38.44 8.53 -78.79
CA GLU A 132 -37.75 8.07 -80.01
C GLU A 132 -38.68 7.88 -81.24
N GLN A 133 -40.00 8.05 -81.13
CA GLN A 133 -40.97 7.69 -82.20
C GLN A 133 -41.79 8.84 -82.80
N GLY A 134 -41.39 10.11 -82.72
CA GLY A 134 -42.27 11.20 -83.19
C GLY A 134 -41.59 12.39 -83.84
N ALA A 135 -41.24 12.30 -85.12
CA ALA A 135 -41.15 13.46 -86.01
C ALA A 135 -41.31 13.01 -87.47
N ASP A 136 -42.47 13.31 -88.07
CA ASP A 136 -42.63 13.80 -89.44
C ASP A 136 -44.12 13.87 -89.80
N LEU A 137 -44.59 15.04 -90.23
CA LEU A 137 -45.26 15.24 -91.52
C LEU A 137 -45.77 16.68 -91.69
N SER A 138 -45.46 17.23 -92.86
CA SER A 138 -45.68 18.60 -93.33
C SER A 138 -46.83 18.67 -94.34
N THR A 139 -47.75 19.61 -94.07
CA THR A 139 -48.32 20.70 -94.91
C THR A 139 -48.73 20.50 -96.38
N GLY A 140 -49.98 20.90 -96.68
CA GLY A 140 -50.37 21.77 -97.81
C GLY A 140 -51.49 21.25 -98.73
N GLN A 141 -52.41 22.02 -99.36
CA GLN A 141 -52.82 23.45 -99.38
C GLN A 141 -53.90 23.52 -100.52
N GLU A 142 -55.13 24.08 -100.43
CA GLU A 142 -55.55 25.43 -100.93
C GLU A 142 -57.06 25.46 -101.33
N HIS A 143 -57.97 25.92 -100.45
CA HIS A 143 -59.17 26.73 -100.86
C HIS A 143 -58.82 28.21 -100.64
N SER A 144 -57.70 28.54 -101.27
CA SER A 144 -56.72 29.58 -101.01
C SER A 144 -57.25 30.97 -101.33
N VAL A 145 -57.45 31.80 -100.32
CA VAL A 145 -57.40 33.29 -100.36
C VAL A 145 -58.39 33.86 -99.33
N ASN A 146 -59.68 33.51 -99.36
CA ASN A 146 -60.64 34.00 -98.35
C ASN A 146 -60.62 33.18 -97.06
N ASN A 147 -60.46 31.86 -97.17
CA ASN A 147 -60.05 31.05 -96.03
C ASN A 147 -58.61 31.37 -95.66
N LEU A 148 -57.72 31.73 -96.60
CA LEU A 148 -56.34 32.11 -96.22
C LEU A 148 -56.29 33.43 -95.45
N LEU A 149 -57.16 34.42 -95.65
CA LEU A 149 -57.14 35.62 -94.80
C LEU A 149 -57.62 35.32 -93.38
N LYS A 150 -58.68 34.50 -93.23
CA LYS A 150 -59.14 34.03 -91.92
C LYS A 150 -58.18 33.05 -91.26
N VAL A 151 -57.60 32.14 -92.03
CA VAL A 151 -56.58 31.19 -91.59
C VAL A 151 -55.27 31.91 -91.36
N ILE A 152 -54.93 32.98 -92.09
CA ILE A 152 -53.79 33.84 -91.75
C ILE A 152 -54.12 34.56 -90.45
N GLU A 153 -55.29 35.17 -90.26
CA GLU A 153 -55.65 35.79 -88.96
C GLU A 153 -55.66 34.78 -87.81
N GLU A 154 -56.27 33.61 -87.99
CA GLU A 154 -56.35 32.52 -87.01
C GLU A 154 -54.97 31.90 -86.77
N LEU A 155 -54.15 31.66 -87.78
CA LEU A 155 -52.77 31.18 -87.64
C LEU A 155 -51.84 32.27 -87.12
N THR A 156 -52.11 33.56 -87.37
CA THR A 156 -51.34 34.69 -86.80
C THR A 156 -51.66 34.79 -85.32
N LYS A 157 -52.93 34.58 -84.95
CA LYS A 157 -53.39 34.56 -83.56
C LYS A 157 -52.91 33.30 -82.83
N GLU A 158 -52.99 32.12 -83.44
CA GLU A 158 -52.40 30.88 -82.91
C GLU A 158 -50.88 30.99 -82.85
N ARG A 159 -50.21 31.60 -83.84
CA ARG A 159 -48.77 31.87 -83.78
C ARG A 159 -48.46 32.82 -82.64
N ASP A 160 -49.24 33.86 -82.41
CA ASP A 160 -49.00 34.82 -81.33
C ASP A 160 -49.32 34.23 -79.96
N GLU A 161 -50.35 33.39 -79.85
CA GLU A 161 -50.67 32.61 -78.66
C GLU A 161 -49.62 31.54 -78.38
N LEU A 162 -49.14 30.82 -79.40
CA LEU A 162 -48.05 29.85 -79.29
C LEU A 162 -46.71 30.53 -79.03
N LEU A 163 -46.44 31.72 -79.60
CA LEU A 163 -45.25 32.50 -79.29
C LEU A 163 -45.32 33.02 -77.85
N SER A 164 -46.48 33.47 -77.38
CA SER A 164 -46.69 33.84 -75.99
C SER A 164 -46.56 32.64 -75.05
N SER A 165 -47.05 31.47 -75.46
CA SER A 165 -46.93 30.22 -74.71
C SER A 165 -45.49 29.70 -74.69
N VAL A 166 -44.77 29.82 -75.79
CA VAL A 166 -43.33 29.51 -75.88
C VAL A 166 -42.50 30.51 -75.09
N GLN A 167 -42.88 31.79 -75.07
CA GLN A 167 -42.22 32.83 -74.28
C GLN A 167 -42.41 32.55 -72.79
N THR A 168 -43.64 32.28 -72.33
CA THR A 168 -43.92 31.90 -70.94
C THR A 168 -43.25 30.60 -70.54
N LEU A 169 -43.27 29.56 -71.38
CA LEU A 169 -42.54 28.33 -71.12
C LEU A 169 -41.02 28.52 -71.09
N ARG A 170 -40.47 29.45 -71.88
CA ARG A 170 -39.05 29.81 -71.82
C ARG A 170 -38.73 30.57 -70.53
N ASP A 171 -39.58 31.50 -70.13
CA ASP A 171 -39.42 32.26 -68.89
C ASP A 171 -39.50 31.31 -67.68
N ASP A 172 -40.52 30.44 -67.63
CA ASP A 172 -40.68 29.39 -66.62
C ASP A 172 -39.49 28.40 -66.61
N PHE A 173 -38.99 28.01 -67.78
CA PHE A 173 -37.81 27.15 -67.89
C PHE A 173 -36.54 27.85 -67.39
N THR A 174 -36.37 29.14 -67.69
CA THR A 174 -35.24 29.91 -67.16
C THR A 174 -35.33 30.10 -65.65
N GLU A 175 -36.53 30.30 -65.10
CA GLU A 175 -36.75 30.42 -63.66
C GLU A 175 -36.54 29.07 -62.95
N ALA A 176 -37.02 27.97 -63.54
CA ALA A 176 -36.75 26.60 -63.07
C ALA A 176 -35.25 26.25 -63.12
N CYS A 177 -34.54 26.61 -64.19
CA CYS A 177 -33.08 26.44 -64.27
C CYS A 177 -32.35 27.27 -63.21
N ALA A 178 -32.76 28.52 -62.99
CA ALA A 178 -32.16 29.38 -61.97
C ALA A 178 -32.38 28.82 -60.56
N THR A 179 -33.60 28.36 -60.24
CA THR A 179 -33.90 27.73 -58.94
C THR A 179 -33.17 26.41 -58.76
N GLN A 180 -33.03 25.59 -59.81
CA GLN A 180 -32.26 24.35 -59.77
C GLN A 180 -30.77 24.59 -59.49
N GLN A 181 -30.15 25.57 -60.17
CA GLN A 181 -28.76 25.98 -59.88
C GLN A 181 -28.60 26.50 -58.45
N GLN A 182 -29.58 27.23 -57.94
CA GLN A 182 -29.56 27.73 -56.56
C GLN A 182 -29.69 26.61 -55.53
N MET A 183 -30.46 25.55 -55.83
CA MET A 183 -30.59 24.37 -54.97
C MET A 183 -29.36 23.46 -55.06
N GLU A 184 -28.73 23.34 -56.23
CA GLU A 184 -27.45 22.63 -56.38
C GLU A 184 -26.33 23.31 -55.60
N SER A 185 -26.22 24.65 -55.66
CA SER A 185 -25.20 25.37 -54.87
C SER A 185 -25.43 25.24 -53.36
N LYS A 186 -26.68 25.27 -52.90
CA LYS A 186 -27.05 25.02 -51.49
C LYS A 186 -26.78 23.57 -51.06
N LYS A 187 -26.98 22.61 -51.96
CA LYS A 187 -26.69 21.20 -51.71
C LYS A 187 -25.17 20.97 -51.61
N GLU A 188 -24.40 21.58 -52.49
CA GLU A 188 -22.93 21.53 -52.43
C GLU A 188 -22.37 22.19 -51.18
N SER A 189 -22.87 23.38 -50.80
CA SER A 189 -22.43 24.04 -49.57
C SER A 189 -22.78 23.21 -48.33
N SER A 190 -23.99 22.66 -48.26
CA SER A 190 -24.41 21.77 -47.17
C SER A 190 -23.58 20.47 -47.14
N SER A 191 -23.27 19.89 -48.30
CA SER A 191 -22.42 18.70 -48.42
C SER A 191 -20.99 18.97 -47.93
N GLN A 192 -20.44 20.14 -48.27
CA GLN A 192 -19.14 20.59 -47.76
C GLN A 192 -19.18 20.79 -46.24
N THR A 193 -20.25 21.39 -45.68
CA THR A 193 -20.39 21.54 -44.22
C THR A 193 -20.50 20.18 -43.52
N ILE A 194 -21.25 19.23 -44.09
CA ILE A 194 -21.34 17.87 -43.54
C ILE A 194 -19.98 17.18 -43.56
N SER A 195 -19.21 17.32 -44.65
CA SER A 195 -17.86 16.75 -44.75
C SER A 195 -16.92 17.37 -43.71
N GLN A 196 -16.98 18.69 -43.50
CA GLN A 196 -16.18 19.39 -42.48
C GLN A 196 -16.56 18.91 -41.07
N LEU A 197 -17.86 18.83 -40.76
CA LEU A 197 -18.34 18.34 -39.47
C LEU A 197 -17.96 16.88 -39.22
N GLN A 198 -18.00 16.01 -40.24
CA GLN A 198 -17.53 14.63 -40.14
C GLN A 198 -16.04 14.56 -39.82
N GLN A 199 -15.23 15.43 -40.45
CA GLN A 199 -13.80 15.51 -40.20
C GLN A 199 -13.49 16.01 -38.78
N GLU A 200 -14.20 17.03 -38.29
CA GLU A 200 -14.11 17.51 -36.91
C GLU A 200 -14.54 16.46 -35.90
N LEU A 201 -15.65 15.74 -36.14
CA LEU A 201 -16.11 14.64 -35.28
C LEU A 201 -15.04 13.56 -35.15
N GLN A 202 -14.38 13.22 -36.26
CA GLN A 202 -13.31 12.23 -36.26
C GLN A 202 -12.05 12.71 -35.51
N VAL A 203 -11.68 13.99 -35.62
CA VAL A 203 -10.61 14.59 -34.81
C VAL A 203 -10.96 14.55 -33.33
N ARG A 204 -12.18 14.95 -32.95
CA ARG A 204 -12.65 14.93 -31.56
C ARG A 204 -12.72 13.52 -30.98
N GLN A 205 -13.11 12.54 -31.78
CA GLN A 205 -13.13 11.14 -31.36
C GLN A 205 -11.72 10.58 -31.13
N ASN A 206 -10.75 10.99 -31.96
CA ASN A 206 -9.35 10.66 -31.77
C ASN A 206 -8.75 11.34 -30.52
N GLU A 207 -9.08 12.61 -30.26
CA GLU A 207 -8.68 13.33 -29.04
C GLU A 207 -9.24 12.68 -27.79
N LEU A 208 -10.54 12.33 -27.78
CA LEU A 208 -11.18 11.62 -26.66
C LEU A 208 -10.49 10.28 -26.38
N SER A 209 -10.10 9.55 -27.42
CA SER A 209 -9.38 8.28 -27.30
C SER A 209 -7.96 8.45 -26.74
N ARG A 210 -7.27 9.56 -27.07
CA ARG A 210 -5.96 9.92 -26.51
C ARG A 210 -6.07 10.27 -25.03
N GLU A 211 -7.04 11.11 -24.69
CA GLU A 211 -7.32 11.51 -23.30
C GLU A 211 -7.70 10.32 -22.43
N LEU A 212 -8.52 9.38 -22.94
CA LEU A 212 -8.82 8.12 -22.25
C LEU A 212 -7.57 7.29 -21.97
N ARG A 213 -6.68 7.15 -22.95
CA ARG A 213 -5.41 6.42 -22.76
C ARG A 213 -4.47 7.13 -21.78
N GLN A 214 -4.44 8.46 -21.80
CA GLN A 214 -3.63 9.25 -20.87
C GLN A 214 -4.16 9.14 -19.44
N LYS A 215 -5.49 9.20 -19.27
CA LYS A 215 -6.16 8.93 -18.00
C LYS A 215 -5.86 7.53 -17.47
N GLU A 216 -5.90 6.49 -18.31
CA GLU A 216 -5.56 5.12 -17.91
C GLU A 216 -4.09 4.98 -17.48
N LYS A 217 -3.15 5.63 -18.18
CA LYS A 217 -1.73 5.67 -17.80
C LYS A 217 -1.55 6.33 -16.44
N LEU A 218 -2.12 7.52 -16.25
CA LEU A 218 -2.05 8.25 -14.98
C LEU A 218 -2.73 7.47 -13.85
N GLN A 219 -3.84 6.77 -14.11
CA GLN A 219 -4.46 5.87 -13.12
C GLN A 219 -3.56 4.70 -12.74
N LYS A 220 -2.80 4.13 -13.68
CA LYS A 220 -1.83 3.07 -13.38
C LYS A 220 -0.65 3.60 -12.57
N GLU A 221 -0.13 4.79 -12.90
CA GLU A 221 0.94 5.44 -12.13
C GLU A 221 0.49 5.77 -10.70
N VAL A 222 -0.73 6.30 -10.52
CA VAL A 222 -1.29 6.57 -9.19
C VAL A 222 -1.47 5.27 -8.39
N LYS A 223 -1.92 4.18 -9.02
CA LYS A 223 -2.02 2.87 -8.37
C LYS A 223 -0.65 2.32 -7.97
N GLN A 224 0.35 2.47 -8.83
CA GLN A 224 1.71 2.04 -8.53
C GLN A 224 2.32 2.85 -7.38
N LEU A 225 2.19 4.18 -7.40
CA LEU A 225 2.67 5.06 -6.33
C LEU A 225 1.96 4.76 -5.00
N ASN A 226 0.67 4.44 -5.03
CA ASN A 226 -0.05 4.00 -3.82
C ASN A 226 0.46 2.66 -3.30
N ALA A 227 0.72 1.68 -4.17
CA ALA A 227 1.31 0.40 -3.76
C ALA A 227 2.72 0.59 -3.17
N ASP A 228 3.54 1.46 -3.77
CA ASP A 228 4.88 1.78 -3.26
C ASP A 228 4.80 2.50 -1.91
N MET A 229 3.83 3.41 -1.72
CA MET A 229 3.58 4.09 -0.45
C MET A 229 3.12 3.12 0.64
N GLU A 230 2.23 2.17 0.32
CA GLU A 230 1.80 1.11 1.24
C GLU A 230 2.95 0.19 1.62
N ALA A 231 3.81 -0.19 0.66
CA ALA A 231 5.00 -0.97 0.93
C ALA A 231 5.96 -0.23 1.88
N LYS A 232 6.17 1.08 1.66
CA LYS A 232 7.00 1.91 2.55
C LYS A 232 6.38 2.10 3.93
N MET A 233 5.06 2.24 4.03
CA MET A 233 4.33 2.28 5.31
C MET A 233 4.46 0.97 6.08
N SER A 234 4.42 -0.18 5.40
CA SER A 234 4.68 -1.49 6.01
C SER A 234 6.11 -1.59 6.53
N GLU A 235 7.10 -1.17 5.73
CA GLU A 235 8.51 -1.15 6.12
C GLU A 235 8.74 -0.28 7.38
N ILE A 236 8.13 0.90 7.44
CA ILE A 236 8.20 1.79 8.61
C ILE A 236 7.58 1.13 9.84
N LYS A 237 6.45 0.43 9.67
CA LYS A 237 5.77 -0.28 10.76
C LYS A 237 6.60 -1.44 11.29
N ASP A 238 7.22 -2.22 10.40
CA ASP A 238 8.09 -3.33 10.76
C ASP A 238 9.35 -2.84 11.49
N LEU A 239 9.97 -1.77 11.01
CA LEU A 239 11.10 -1.11 11.67
C LEU A 239 10.70 -0.53 13.04
N SER A 240 9.51 0.06 13.17
CA SER A 240 8.98 0.55 14.44
C SER A 240 8.76 -0.57 15.45
N GLN A 241 8.20 -1.71 15.00
CA GLN A 241 8.02 -2.89 15.84
C GLN A 241 9.35 -3.51 16.26
N GLN A 242 10.33 -3.59 15.37
CA GLN A 242 11.69 -4.02 15.71
C GLN A 242 12.31 -3.08 16.75
N GLY A 243 12.14 -1.76 16.60
CA GLY A 243 12.60 -0.77 17.57
C GLY A 243 11.96 -0.95 18.95
N GLN A 244 10.65 -1.24 19.01
CA GLN A 244 9.96 -1.52 20.27
C GLN A 244 10.41 -2.83 20.93
N LYS A 245 10.65 -3.89 20.14
CA LYS A 245 11.19 -5.17 20.65
C LYS A 245 12.58 -4.98 21.23
N ALA A 246 13.48 -4.31 20.49
CA ALA A 246 14.83 -4.00 20.96
C ALA A 246 14.79 -3.15 22.25
N LYS A 247 13.84 -2.21 22.37
CA LYS A 247 13.68 -1.41 23.60
C LYS A 247 13.22 -2.24 24.80
N LYS A 248 12.33 -3.22 24.60
CA LYS A 248 11.90 -4.15 25.67
C LYS A 248 13.04 -5.08 26.09
N GLU A 249 13.80 -5.61 25.14
CA GLU A 249 14.98 -6.42 25.41
C GLU A 249 16.04 -5.63 26.18
N GLN A 250 16.29 -4.37 25.78
CA GLN A 250 17.17 -3.48 26.53
C GLN A 250 16.69 -3.28 27.98
N GLN A 251 15.40 -3.07 28.20
CA GLN A 251 14.85 -2.90 29.56
C GLN A 251 14.98 -4.16 30.42
N LEU A 252 14.76 -5.34 29.83
CA LEU A 252 14.96 -6.62 30.52
C LEU A 252 16.43 -6.82 30.89
N LEU A 253 17.35 -6.57 29.95
CA LEU A 253 18.79 -6.63 30.21
C LEU A 253 19.22 -5.63 31.29
N GLU A 254 18.66 -4.42 31.30
CA GLU A 254 18.93 -3.42 32.35
C GLU A 254 18.41 -3.87 33.73
N GLN A 255 17.26 -4.57 33.79
CA GLN A 255 16.75 -5.16 35.04
C GLN A 255 17.61 -6.33 35.51
N GLU A 256 18.00 -7.24 34.62
CA GLU A 256 18.91 -8.35 34.93
C GLU A 256 20.25 -7.83 35.43
N LEU A 257 20.79 -6.77 34.82
CA LEU A 257 22.05 -6.16 35.24
C LEU A 257 21.92 -5.48 36.62
N LYS A 258 20.76 -4.89 36.95
CA LYS A 258 20.48 -4.40 38.31
C LYS A 258 20.40 -5.53 39.33
N GLN A 259 19.71 -6.64 39.00
CA GLN A 259 19.63 -7.80 39.88
C GLN A 259 21.03 -8.41 40.12
N LEU A 260 21.81 -8.61 39.06
CA LEU A 260 23.19 -9.08 39.15
C LEU A 260 24.06 -8.18 40.04
N LYS A 261 23.91 -6.85 39.96
CA LYS A 261 24.61 -5.91 40.85
C LYS A 261 24.24 -6.13 42.31
N VAL A 262 22.95 -6.25 42.63
CA VAL A 262 22.49 -6.51 44.02
C VAL A 262 23.01 -7.85 44.53
N THR A 263 22.94 -8.92 43.73
CA THR A 263 23.45 -10.24 44.12
C THR A 263 24.96 -10.22 44.33
N ASN A 264 25.70 -9.46 43.53
CA ASN A 264 27.15 -9.31 43.67
C ASN A 264 27.51 -8.51 44.93
N GLU A 265 26.76 -7.45 45.26
CA GLU A 265 26.93 -6.70 46.51
C GLU A 265 26.65 -7.57 47.75
N LEU A 266 25.62 -8.42 47.72
CA LEU A 266 25.33 -9.37 48.79
C LEU A 266 26.46 -10.41 48.94
N SER A 267 26.89 -11.00 47.83
CA SER A 267 28.01 -11.95 47.81
C SER A 267 29.31 -11.33 48.33
N ALA A 268 29.57 -10.06 48.01
CA ALA A 268 30.73 -9.33 48.50
C ALA A 268 30.67 -9.10 50.01
N ARG A 269 29.51 -8.75 50.57
CA ARG A 269 29.33 -8.63 52.03
C ARG A 269 29.49 -9.97 52.74
N ASP A 270 28.97 -11.05 52.18
CA ASP A 270 29.14 -12.39 52.73
C ASP A 270 30.62 -12.81 52.73
N LEU A 271 31.36 -12.49 51.66
CA LEU A 271 32.80 -12.70 51.60
C LEU A 271 33.55 -11.88 52.65
N GLU A 272 33.23 -10.61 52.84
CA GLU A 272 33.82 -9.76 53.90
C GLU A 272 33.52 -10.33 55.30
N GLN A 273 32.29 -10.80 55.53
CA GLN A 273 31.90 -11.41 56.80
C GLN A 273 32.67 -12.72 57.05
N MET A 274 32.83 -13.55 56.03
CA MET A 274 33.59 -14.80 56.13
C MET A 274 35.08 -14.55 56.32
N GLN A 275 35.65 -13.53 55.65
CA GLN A 275 37.03 -13.08 55.90
C GLN A 275 37.20 -12.61 57.35
N GLY A 276 36.27 -11.83 57.90
CA GLY A 276 36.30 -11.42 59.30
C GLY A 276 36.24 -12.59 60.29
N LYS A 277 35.48 -13.65 59.98
CA LYS A 277 35.46 -14.89 60.80
C LYS A 277 36.77 -15.66 60.70
N ILE A 278 37.34 -15.76 59.50
CA ILE A 278 38.64 -16.43 59.29
C ILE A 278 39.73 -15.72 60.09
N SER A 279 39.79 -14.39 60.06
CA SER A 279 40.77 -13.62 60.83
C SER A 279 40.62 -13.82 62.35
N LYS A 280 39.38 -13.89 62.87
CA LYS A 280 39.15 -14.20 64.30
C LYS A 280 39.60 -15.61 64.66
N LEU A 281 39.23 -16.61 63.84
CA LEU A 281 39.65 -18.00 64.08
C LEU A 281 41.17 -18.16 63.98
N GLN A 282 41.84 -17.42 63.10
CA GLN A 282 43.30 -17.38 63.04
C GLN A 282 43.89 -16.81 64.34
N GLN A 283 43.35 -15.70 64.85
CA GLN A 283 43.78 -15.12 66.12
C GLN A 283 43.56 -16.07 67.31
N ASP A 284 42.40 -16.72 67.38
CA ASP A 284 42.09 -17.70 68.43
C ASP A 284 43.03 -18.92 68.36
N ASN A 285 43.34 -19.40 67.15
CA ASN A 285 44.25 -20.51 66.96
C ASN A 285 45.70 -20.15 67.34
N GLU A 286 46.15 -18.92 67.04
CA GLU A 286 47.44 -18.41 67.53
C GLU A 286 47.47 -18.33 69.06
N GLN A 287 46.40 -17.84 69.69
CA GLN A 287 46.30 -17.80 71.17
C GLN A 287 46.34 -19.21 71.78
N HIS A 288 45.61 -20.18 71.20
CA HIS A 288 45.66 -21.56 71.65
C HIS A 288 47.04 -22.20 71.45
N SER A 289 47.74 -21.87 70.37
CA SER A 289 49.12 -22.32 70.13
C SER A 289 50.06 -21.80 71.22
N VAL A 290 49.99 -20.50 71.54
CA VAL A 290 50.81 -19.89 72.60
C VAL A 290 50.49 -20.50 73.97
N ALA A 291 49.22 -20.73 74.28
CA ALA A 291 48.82 -21.39 75.53
C ALA A 291 49.32 -22.84 75.60
N ALA A 292 49.29 -23.58 74.49
CA ALA A 292 49.83 -24.93 74.41
C ALA A 292 51.34 -24.96 74.64
N GLU A 293 52.09 -24.01 74.05
CA GLU A 293 53.53 -23.83 74.27
C GLU A 293 53.87 -23.49 75.73
N GLN A 294 53.03 -22.69 76.38
CA GLN A 294 53.20 -22.36 77.80
C GLN A 294 52.99 -23.59 78.70
N HIS A 295 51.94 -24.38 78.44
CA HIS A 295 51.70 -25.61 79.19
C HIS A 295 52.76 -26.69 78.96
N THR A 296 53.32 -26.81 77.75
CA THR A 296 54.46 -27.72 77.53
C THR A 296 55.69 -27.27 78.30
N LEU A 297 55.97 -25.96 78.38
CA LEU A 297 57.07 -25.43 79.20
C LEU A 297 56.87 -25.72 80.70
N GLU A 298 55.66 -25.49 81.22
CA GLU A 298 55.31 -25.82 82.61
C GLU A 298 55.43 -27.32 82.91
N ASN A 299 54.97 -28.18 81.99
CA ASN A 299 55.11 -29.63 82.14
C ASN A 299 56.58 -30.05 82.13
N GLN A 300 57.41 -29.40 81.32
CA GLN A 300 58.85 -29.68 81.29
C GLN A 300 59.56 -29.23 82.56
N GLN A 301 59.16 -28.10 83.16
CA GLN A 301 59.63 -27.69 84.48
C GLN A 301 59.23 -28.70 85.56
N LYS A 302 57.96 -29.11 85.62
CA LYS A 302 57.49 -30.12 86.59
C LYS A 302 58.18 -31.48 86.42
N ALA A 303 58.46 -31.88 85.18
CA ALA A 303 59.21 -33.12 84.91
C ALA A 303 60.65 -33.04 85.46
N ASN A 304 61.30 -31.88 85.36
CA ASN A 304 62.62 -31.66 85.96
C ASN A 304 62.56 -31.69 87.50
N ASP A 305 61.54 -31.07 88.11
CA ASP A 305 61.33 -31.11 89.56
C ASP A 305 61.10 -32.53 90.07
N LEU A 306 60.27 -33.31 89.36
CA LEU A 306 60.04 -34.72 89.67
C LEU A 306 61.33 -35.54 89.59
N LYS A 307 62.18 -35.29 88.59
CA LYS A 307 63.48 -35.95 88.46
C LYS A 307 64.41 -35.63 89.63
N MET A 308 64.46 -34.37 90.08
CA MET A 308 65.22 -34.00 91.28
C MET A 308 64.70 -34.72 92.53
N LYS A 309 63.38 -34.84 92.69
CA LYS A 309 62.77 -35.58 93.80
C LYS A 309 63.03 -37.09 93.71
N GLU A 310 63.05 -37.65 92.51
CA GLU A 310 63.37 -39.06 92.28
C GLU A 310 64.84 -39.35 92.62
N ASP A 311 65.75 -38.43 92.32
CA ASP A 311 67.16 -38.51 92.72
C ASP A 311 67.32 -38.41 94.26
N GLU A 312 66.57 -37.53 94.93
CA GLU A 312 66.52 -37.46 96.41
C GLU A 312 66.02 -38.77 97.03
N VAL A 313 64.94 -39.36 96.48
CA VAL A 313 64.39 -40.65 96.94
C VAL A 313 65.38 -41.78 96.71
N ASN A 314 66.08 -41.78 95.58
CA ASN A 314 67.12 -42.77 95.30
C ASN A 314 68.28 -42.67 96.30
N GLN A 315 68.66 -41.46 96.71
CA GLN A 315 69.67 -41.26 97.76
C GLN A 315 69.19 -41.81 99.11
N GLN A 316 67.94 -41.56 99.50
CA GLN A 316 67.34 -42.13 100.71
C GLN A 316 67.26 -43.67 100.67
N ARG A 317 66.91 -44.25 99.51
CA ARG A 317 66.91 -45.72 99.32
C ARG A 317 68.29 -46.34 99.51
N GLN A 318 69.36 -45.66 99.08
CA GLN A 318 70.73 -46.12 99.32
C GLN A 318 71.13 -46.07 100.80
N GLU A 319 70.61 -45.13 101.58
CA GLU A 319 70.80 -45.11 103.04
C GLU A 319 70.04 -46.25 103.74
N ILE A 320 68.81 -46.55 103.34
CA ILE A 320 68.03 -47.68 103.86
C ILE A 320 68.74 -49.02 103.56
N ALA A 321 69.35 -49.17 102.39
CA ALA A 321 70.11 -50.37 102.03
C ALA A 321 71.34 -50.59 102.94
N LYS A 322 72.01 -49.51 103.39
CA LYS A 322 73.12 -49.59 104.36
C LYS A 322 72.62 -50.07 105.73
N LEU A 323 71.48 -49.58 106.20
CA LEU A 323 70.84 -49.99 107.46
C LEU A 323 70.31 -51.44 107.43
N THR A 324 69.89 -51.92 106.26
CA THR A 324 69.40 -53.31 106.11
C THR A 324 70.55 -54.32 106.13
N LYS A 325 71.74 -53.93 105.65
CA LYS A 325 72.95 -54.77 105.72
C LYS A 325 73.44 -54.99 107.16
N THR A 326 73.34 -53.98 108.04
CA THR A 326 73.71 -54.13 109.45
C THR A 326 72.74 -55.02 110.24
N ARG A 327 71.45 -55.05 109.87
CA ARG A 327 70.42 -55.95 110.44
C ARG A 327 70.67 -57.44 110.10
N ASN A 328 71.07 -57.76 108.86
CA ASN A 328 71.21 -59.15 108.40
C ASN A 328 72.42 -59.90 109.01
N THR A 329 73.42 -59.18 109.53
CA THR A 329 74.58 -59.79 110.22
C THR A 329 74.25 -60.30 111.63
N VAL A 330 73.18 -59.78 112.24
CA VAL A 330 72.70 -60.19 113.58
C VAL A 330 71.70 -61.35 113.50
N GLN A 331 70.96 -61.49 112.40
CA GLN A 331 69.92 -62.52 112.22
C GLN A 331 70.46 -63.93 111.86
N LYS A 332 71.76 -64.06 111.52
CA LYS A 332 72.41 -65.35 111.17
C LYS A 332 72.86 -66.21 112.37
N LYS A 333 72.69 -65.74 113.63
CA LYS A 333 73.05 -66.51 114.84
C LYS A 333 71.87 -67.23 115.53
N LEU A 334 70.64 -67.20 114.96
CA LEU A 334 69.44 -67.65 115.67
C LEU A 334 68.52 -68.63 114.89
N HIS A 335 68.97 -69.25 113.79
CA HIS A 335 68.13 -70.15 112.99
C HIS A 335 68.83 -71.44 112.52
N GLN A 336 69.72 -71.96 113.36
CA GLN A 336 70.12 -73.37 113.37
C GLN A 336 69.48 -74.00 114.61
N MET A 337 68.27 -74.55 114.46
CA MET A 337 67.58 -75.52 115.34
C MET A 337 66.09 -75.47 115.00
N GLU A 338 65.69 -76.22 113.96
CA GLU A 338 64.45 -77.02 113.92
C GLU A 338 64.22 -77.54 112.49
N ASP A 339 64.60 -78.81 112.34
CA ASP A 339 64.55 -79.64 111.14
C ASP A 339 63.30 -80.56 111.18
N GLN A 340 62.66 -80.71 110.02
CA GLN A 340 62.20 -81.99 109.40
C GLN A 340 60.81 -82.65 109.66
N LYS A 341 60.27 -83.15 108.51
CA LYS A 341 59.39 -84.33 108.20
C LYS A 341 57.88 -84.07 107.97
N GLY A 342 57.15 -84.66 106.99
CA GLY A 342 57.45 -85.58 105.86
C GLY A 342 56.20 -86.03 105.05
N ASP A 343 56.41 -86.24 103.74
CA ASP A 343 55.95 -87.25 102.74
C ASP A 343 54.53 -87.88 102.62
N VAL A 344 54.03 -87.79 101.36
CA VAL A 344 53.55 -88.81 100.37
C VAL A 344 52.35 -89.74 100.65
N GLU A 345 51.32 -89.69 99.78
CA GLU A 345 50.54 -90.85 99.25
C GLU A 345 49.57 -90.46 98.10
N LEU A 346 49.91 -90.76 96.84
CA LEU A 346 49.09 -90.55 95.62
C LEU A 346 49.71 -91.29 94.42
N GLU A 347 49.15 -92.38 93.87
CA GLU A 347 49.55 -92.89 92.51
C GLU A 347 48.73 -94.04 91.86
N LEU A 348 47.53 -94.46 92.30
CA LEU A 348 46.82 -95.57 91.61
C LEU A 348 45.36 -95.34 91.15
N SER A 349 44.79 -94.14 91.33
CA SER A 349 43.43 -93.80 90.84
C SER A 349 43.40 -92.72 89.74
N LYS A 350 44.55 -92.17 89.32
CA LYS A 350 44.64 -91.05 88.35
C LYS A 350 44.66 -91.46 86.87
N LYS A 351 45.10 -92.68 86.52
CA LYS A 351 45.29 -93.07 85.11
C LYS A 351 44.01 -93.44 84.35
N GLN A 352 42.93 -93.83 85.03
CA GLN A 352 41.64 -94.14 84.38
C GLN A 352 40.78 -92.88 84.18
N ALA A 353 40.80 -91.94 85.13
CA ALA A 353 40.03 -90.68 85.04
C ALA A 353 40.59 -89.68 84.02
N GLU A 354 41.88 -89.76 83.68
CA GLU A 354 42.50 -88.88 82.66
C GLU A 354 42.13 -89.26 81.21
N MET A 355 41.83 -90.52 80.95
CA MET A 355 41.45 -91.01 79.60
C MET A 355 40.02 -90.60 79.25
N GLU A 356 39.09 -90.73 80.19
CA GLU A 356 37.68 -90.35 80.00
C GLU A 356 37.48 -88.83 79.92
N LYS A 357 38.29 -88.05 80.67
CA LYS A 357 38.27 -86.59 80.61
C LYS A 357 38.74 -86.04 79.25
N LYS A 358 39.75 -86.67 78.63
CA LYS A 358 40.25 -86.24 77.31
C LYS A 358 39.23 -86.51 76.20
N ALA A 359 38.54 -87.65 76.23
CA ALA A 359 37.50 -87.98 75.26
C ALA A 359 36.28 -87.02 75.34
N VAL A 360 35.85 -86.65 76.55
CA VAL A 360 34.77 -85.67 76.75
C VAL A 360 35.19 -84.26 76.32
N GLU A 361 36.42 -83.84 76.61
CA GLU A 361 36.94 -82.54 76.16
C GLU A 361 37.08 -82.44 74.62
N GLU A 362 37.40 -83.53 73.92
CA GLU A 362 37.42 -83.57 72.46
C GLU A 362 36.02 -83.44 71.86
N LEU A 363 35.03 -84.18 72.36
CA LEU A 363 33.64 -84.10 71.90
C LEU A 363 33.00 -82.72 72.17
N VAL A 364 33.35 -82.07 73.29
CA VAL A 364 32.91 -80.70 73.61
C VAL A 364 33.52 -79.68 72.64
N ARG A 365 34.81 -79.85 72.28
CA ARG A 365 35.47 -79.01 71.28
C ARG A 365 34.86 -79.20 69.89
N GLU A 366 34.54 -80.42 69.49
CA GLU A 366 33.86 -80.71 68.21
C GLU A 366 32.44 -80.12 68.15
N ARG A 367 31.67 -80.23 69.24
CA ARG A 367 30.37 -79.57 69.35
C ARG A 367 30.50 -78.05 69.24
N ASP A 368 31.48 -77.44 69.89
CA ASP A 368 31.67 -75.98 69.84
C ASP A 368 32.14 -75.46 68.49
N THR A 369 32.98 -76.21 67.78
CA THR A 369 33.37 -75.87 66.41
C THR A 369 32.20 -76.03 65.45
N LEU A 370 31.42 -77.12 65.56
CA LEU A 370 30.20 -77.31 64.77
C LEU A 370 29.16 -76.23 65.03
N ASN A 371 28.94 -75.84 66.28
CA ASN A 371 27.97 -74.80 66.63
C ASN A 371 28.41 -73.42 66.11
N LYS A 372 29.71 -73.10 66.17
CA LYS A 372 30.26 -71.88 65.55
C LYS A 372 30.14 -71.89 64.03
N LEU A 373 30.31 -73.03 63.38
CA LEU A 373 30.14 -73.16 61.93
C LEU A 373 28.65 -73.03 61.53
N MET A 374 27.75 -73.60 62.32
CA MET A 374 26.31 -73.47 62.11
C MET A 374 25.86 -72.01 62.22
N ILE A 375 26.27 -71.28 63.26
CA ILE A 375 25.93 -69.85 63.43
C ILE A 375 26.48 -69.00 62.28
N LYS A 376 27.71 -69.26 61.84
CA LYS A 376 28.27 -68.57 60.67
C LYS A 376 27.50 -68.88 59.39
N ALA A 377 27.00 -70.10 59.22
CA ALA A 377 26.17 -70.49 58.08
C ALA A 377 24.77 -69.86 58.13
N THR A 378 24.15 -69.74 59.32
CA THR A 378 22.87 -69.03 59.50
C THR A 378 23.00 -67.53 59.25
N ASP A 379 24.06 -66.89 59.75
CA ASP A 379 24.29 -65.46 59.52
C ASP A 379 24.57 -65.17 58.03
N ALA A 380 25.27 -66.08 57.34
CA ALA A 380 25.52 -65.96 55.91
C ALA A 380 24.24 -66.15 55.07
N THR A 381 23.34 -67.06 55.48
CA THR A 381 22.06 -67.27 54.79
C THR A 381 21.08 -66.13 55.03
N GLU A 382 21.03 -65.56 56.23
CA GLU A 382 20.19 -64.39 56.52
C GLU A 382 20.64 -63.16 55.72
N LYS A 383 21.96 -62.91 55.63
CA LYS A 383 22.52 -61.85 54.77
C LYS A 383 22.14 -62.07 53.30
N GLN A 384 22.20 -63.30 52.82
CA GLN A 384 21.81 -63.63 51.44
C GLN A 384 20.30 -63.43 51.20
N GLN A 385 19.45 -63.77 52.18
CA GLN A 385 18.00 -63.61 52.08
C GLN A 385 17.59 -62.13 52.06
N ASN A 386 18.24 -61.29 52.87
CA ASN A 386 18.04 -59.84 52.85
C ASN A 386 18.51 -59.20 51.54
N LEU A 387 19.62 -59.68 50.97
CA LEU A 387 20.09 -59.24 49.65
C LEU A 387 19.09 -59.60 48.54
N MET A 388 18.51 -60.81 48.55
CA MET A 388 17.49 -61.20 47.57
C MET A 388 16.23 -60.33 47.65
N ARG A 389 15.73 -60.02 48.85
CA ARG A 389 14.56 -59.13 49.01
C ARG A 389 14.82 -57.74 48.44
N LEU A 390 16.03 -57.21 48.67
CA LEU A 390 16.43 -55.92 48.10
C LEU A 390 16.49 -55.98 46.56
N GLN A 391 17.06 -57.06 46.00
CA GLN A 391 17.10 -57.27 44.55
C GLN A 391 15.70 -57.41 43.93
N GLU A 392 14.76 -58.05 44.63
CA GLU A 392 13.38 -58.20 44.17
C GLU A 392 12.62 -56.88 44.17
N GLN A 393 12.85 -56.02 45.18
CA GLN A 393 12.31 -54.67 45.22
C GLN A 393 12.88 -53.79 44.09
N VAL A 394 14.20 -53.87 43.84
CA VAL A 394 14.85 -53.15 42.73
C VAL A 394 14.31 -53.63 41.38
N LYS A 395 14.08 -54.94 41.21
CA LYS A 395 13.48 -55.50 40.00
C LYS A 395 12.08 -54.93 39.74
N LYS A 396 11.21 -54.88 40.76
CA LYS A 396 9.86 -54.28 40.62
C LYS A 396 9.91 -52.81 40.23
N ASN A 397 10.84 -52.04 40.81
CA ASN A 397 11.02 -50.63 40.45
C ASN A 397 11.47 -50.48 38.99
N LEU A 398 12.43 -51.29 38.54
CA LEU A 398 12.90 -51.29 37.15
C LEU A 398 11.80 -51.72 36.17
N ASP A 399 10.99 -52.72 36.53
CA ASP A 399 9.87 -53.17 35.68
C ASP A 399 8.80 -52.06 35.52
N GLN A 400 8.53 -51.29 36.58
CA GLN A 400 7.63 -50.13 36.52
C GLN A 400 8.21 -49.00 35.66
N GLU A 401 9.52 -48.73 35.77
CA GLU A 401 10.19 -47.74 34.92
C GLU A 401 10.14 -48.14 33.44
N VAL A 402 10.43 -49.40 33.11
CA VAL A 402 10.33 -49.94 31.74
C VAL A 402 8.90 -49.80 31.21
N HIS A 403 7.88 -50.06 32.03
CA HIS A 403 6.49 -49.88 31.63
C HIS A 403 6.18 -48.40 31.31
N ASN A 404 6.63 -47.48 32.16
CA ASN A 404 6.45 -46.04 31.94
C ASN A 404 7.15 -45.57 30.65
N TYR A 405 8.38 -46.05 30.39
CA TYR A 405 9.10 -45.74 29.15
C TYR A 405 8.41 -46.30 27.90
N ARG A 406 7.77 -47.47 27.99
CA ARG A 406 6.98 -48.03 26.87
C ARG A 406 5.76 -47.16 26.55
N GLN A 407 5.03 -46.70 27.56
CA GLN A 407 3.90 -45.79 27.36
C GLN A 407 4.33 -44.45 26.75
N GLU A 408 5.46 -43.90 27.21
CA GLU A 408 5.99 -42.66 26.65
C GLU A 408 6.45 -42.84 25.20
N ALA A 409 7.09 -43.97 24.87
CA ALA A 409 7.45 -44.30 23.50
C ALA A 409 6.23 -44.42 22.57
N GLU A 410 5.10 -44.95 23.03
CA GLU A 410 3.85 -44.96 22.26
C GLU A 410 3.27 -43.56 22.02
N LYS A 411 3.31 -42.67 23.03
CA LYS A 411 2.90 -41.27 22.85
C LYS A 411 3.79 -40.55 21.83
N GLN A 412 5.10 -40.73 21.94
CA GLN A 412 6.06 -40.14 20.99
C GLN A 412 5.83 -40.65 19.57
N ARG A 413 5.52 -41.94 19.37
CA ARG A 413 5.15 -42.47 18.04
C ARG A 413 3.91 -41.80 17.44
N LYS A 414 2.87 -41.54 18.23
CA LYS A 414 1.67 -40.83 17.76
C LYS A 414 1.98 -39.39 17.35
N ILE A 415 2.86 -38.71 18.11
CA ILE A 415 3.31 -37.34 17.78
C ILE A 415 4.11 -37.33 16.48
N ILE A 416 5.05 -38.29 16.31
CA ILE A 416 5.84 -38.41 15.08
C ILE A 416 4.92 -38.60 13.87
N TYR A 417 3.94 -39.51 13.95
CA TYR A 417 3.00 -39.74 12.85
C TYR A 417 2.22 -38.47 12.47
N GLN A 418 1.78 -37.68 13.47
CA GLN A 418 1.09 -36.42 13.20
C GLN A 418 2.01 -35.38 12.54
N LEU A 419 3.26 -35.28 12.98
CA LEU A 419 4.25 -34.37 12.40
C LEU A 419 4.63 -34.76 10.97
N GLU A 420 4.68 -36.07 10.67
CA GLU A 420 4.89 -36.56 9.30
C GLU A 420 3.73 -36.18 8.38
N LYS A 421 2.48 -36.32 8.86
CA LYS A 421 1.29 -35.87 8.12
C LYS A 421 1.28 -34.37 7.88
N ASP A 422 1.74 -33.57 8.85
CA ASP A 422 1.84 -32.11 8.71
C ASP A 422 2.96 -31.73 7.74
N ARG A 423 4.12 -32.41 7.81
CA ARG A 423 5.22 -32.24 6.83
C ARG A 423 4.72 -32.48 5.41
N ASP A 424 4.01 -33.58 5.18
CA ASP A 424 3.55 -33.94 3.83
C ASP A 424 2.48 -32.94 3.32
N ARG A 425 1.64 -32.39 4.21
CA ARG A 425 0.75 -31.26 3.87
C ARG A 425 1.54 -30.02 3.44
N TYR A 426 2.56 -29.62 4.20
CA TYR A 426 3.38 -28.46 3.84
C TYR A 426 4.18 -28.66 2.56
N ILE A 427 4.64 -29.89 2.27
CA ILE A 427 5.28 -30.21 0.99
C ILE A 427 4.30 -29.96 -0.15
N ASN A 428 3.07 -30.47 -0.04
CA ASN A 428 2.04 -30.28 -1.07
C ASN A 428 1.65 -28.80 -1.27
N GLU A 429 1.51 -28.04 -0.18
CA GLU A 429 1.27 -26.59 -0.25
C GLU A 429 2.43 -25.85 -0.92
N THR A 430 3.67 -26.21 -0.57
CA THR A 430 4.88 -25.61 -1.16
C THR A 430 4.94 -25.92 -2.66
N SER A 431 4.64 -27.16 -3.08
CA SER A 431 4.57 -27.54 -4.49
C SER A 431 3.47 -26.79 -5.24
N SER A 432 2.29 -26.60 -4.64
CA SER A 432 1.20 -25.80 -5.24
C SER A 432 1.58 -24.32 -5.40
N LEU A 433 2.21 -23.74 -4.37
CA LEU A 433 2.71 -22.37 -4.43
C LEU A 433 3.82 -22.21 -5.48
N MET A 434 4.73 -23.18 -5.57
CA MET A 434 5.78 -23.19 -6.59
C MET A 434 5.22 -23.24 -8.01
N GLN A 435 4.15 -24.02 -8.23
CA GLN A 435 3.44 -24.04 -9.51
C GLN A 435 2.78 -22.70 -9.85
N LYS A 436 2.15 -22.03 -8.85
CA LYS A 436 1.59 -20.69 -9.04
C LYS A 436 2.64 -19.64 -9.38
N VAL A 437 3.80 -19.69 -8.73
CA VAL A 437 4.93 -18.80 -9.04
C VAL A 437 5.39 -19.01 -10.49
N GLN A 438 5.50 -20.27 -10.93
CA GLN A 438 5.87 -20.57 -12.31
C GLN A 438 4.85 -20.00 -13.31
N GLN A 439 3.56 -20.14 -13.03
CA GLN A 439 2.50 -19.59 -13.86
C GLN A 439 2.57 -18.06 -13.94
N HIS A 440 2.80 -17.37 -12.81
CA HIS A 440 2.98 -15.92 -12.81
C HIS A 440 4.23 -15.46 -13.55
N LEU A 441 5.33 -16.23 -13.51
CA LEU A 441 6.52 -15.91 -14.30
C LEU A 441 6.24 -16.01 -15.81
N ASP A 442 5.44 -16.97 -16.24
CA ASP A 442 5.06 -17.09 -17.65
C ASP A 442 4.09 -16.00 -18.08
N ASP A 443 3.15 -15.58 -17.23
CA ASP A 443 2.29 -14.42 -17.46
C ASP A 443 3.12 -13.12 -17.60
N ILE A 444 4.14 -12.93 -16.75
CA ILE A 444 5.05 -11.78 -16.82
C ILE A 444 5.75 -11.74 -18.19
N LYS A 445 6.27 -12.87 -18.68
CA LYS A 445 6.91 -12.93 -20.00
C LYS A 445 5.95 -12.52 -21.12
N VAL A 446 4.70 -12.98 -21.07
CA VAL A 446 3.68 -12.56 -22.06
C VAL A 446 3.47 -11.04 -21.98
N LYS A 447 3.38 -10.47 -20.77
CA LYS A 447 3.26 -9.01 -20.61
C LYS A 447 4.49 -8.24 -21.08
N GLU A 448 5.69 -8.77 -20.92
CA GLU A 448 6.91 -8.17 -21.48
C GLU A 448 6.87 -8.10 -23.01
N THR A 449 6.38 -9.17 -23.67
CA THR A 449 6.22 -9.17 -25.13
C THR A 449 5.17 -8.15 -25.60
N GLU A 450 4.02 -8.04 -24.91
CA GLU A 450 3.00 -7.02 -25.21
C GLU A 450 3.56 -5.60 -25.05
N ILE A 451 4.32 -5.33 -23.98
CA ILE A 451 4.96 -4.03 -23.74
C ILE A 451 5.92 -3.69 -24.88
N PHE A 452 6.69 -4.67 -25.36
CA PHE A 452 7.60 -4.47 -26.48
C PHE A 452 6.84 -4.05 -27.76
N GLU A 453 5.72 -4.70 -28.08
CA GLU A 453 4.90 -4.31 -29.23
C GLU A 453 4.31 -2.90 -29.09
N TYR A 454 3.82 -2.54 -27.90
CA TYR A 454 3.28 -1.20 -27.66
C TYR A 454 4.35 -0.11 -27.74
N LYS A 455 5.58 -0.39 -27.29
CA LYS A 455 6.72 0.53 -27.48
C LYS A 455 6.99 0.76 -28.96
N LYS A 456 7.01 -0.30 -29.78
CA LYS A 456 7.17 -0.18 -31.24
C LYS A 456 6.06 0.65 -31.89
N LYS A 457 4.80 0.43 -31.50
CA LYS A 457 3.65 1.22 -31.99
C LYS A 457 3.73 2.69 -31.59
N THR A 458 4.21 2.98 -30.37
CA THR A 458 4.39 4.36 -29.87
C THR A 458 5.46 5.09 -30.68
N SER A 459 6.61 4.46 -30.91
CA SER A 459 7.69 5.04 -31.73
C SER A 459 7.22 5.36 -33.16
N ASN A 460 6.44 4.47 -33.78
CA ASN A 460 5.86 4.74 -35.10
C ASN A 460 4.85 5.92 -35.09
N ALA A 461 4.08 6.09 -34.02
CA ALA A 461 3.13 7.20 -33.90
C ALA A 461 3.85 8.54 -33.65
N GLU A 462 4.95 8.53 -32.89
CA GLU A 462 5.80 9.70 -32.66
C GLU A 462 6.45 10.19 -33.97
N LEU A 463 6.92 9.28 -34.83
CA LEU A 463 7.43 9.63 -36.16
C LEU A 463 6.36 10.32 -37.01
N LYS A 464 5.15 9.74 -37.08
CA LYS A 464 4.02 10.34 -37.83
C LYS A 464 3.58 11.69 -37.27
N PHE A 465 3.58 11.85 -35.95
CA PHE A 465 3.26 13.13 -35.33
C PHE A 465 4.28 14.20 -35.74
N LYS A 466 5.56 13.85 -35.77
CA LYS A 466 6.63 14.76 -36.18
C LYS A 466 6.51 15.18 -37.65
N GLU A 467 6.12 14.25 -38.53
CA GLU A 467 5.80 14.56 -39.93
C GLU A 467 4.62 15.55 -40.04
N LEU A 468 3.52 15.33 -39.30
CA LEU A 468 2.36 16.22 -39.30
C LEU A 468 2.67 17.59 -38.70
N GLN A 469 3.51 17.63 -37.67
CA GLN A 469 3.96 18.89 -37.06
C GLN A 469 4.73 19.73 -38.10
N ASN A 470 5.67 19.13 -38.81
CA ASN A 470 6.42 19.81 -39.86
C ASN A 470 5.49 20.34 -40.97
N LEU A 471 4.46 19.57 -41.35
CA LEU A 471 3.47 20.01 -42.34
C LEU A 471 2.63 21.19 -41.84
N CYS A 472 2.21 21.17 -40.57
CA CYS A 472 1.46 22.27 -39.96
C CYS A 472 2.29 23.55 -39.90
N GLU A 473 3.57 23.45 -39.54
CA GLU A 473 4.50 24.58 -39.55
C GLU A 473 4.67 25.16 -40.97
N SER A 474 4.72 24.31 -41.99
CA SER A 474 4.71 24.74 -43.40
C SER A 474 3.43 25.52 -43.76
N VAL A 475 2.24 24.96 -43.47
CA VAL A 475 0.95 25.61 -43.78
C VAL A 475 0.78 26.91 -43.00
N MET A 476 1.24 26.97 -41.76
CA MET A 476 1.25 28.22 -41.00
C MET A 476 2.16 29.28 -41.64
N SER A 477 3.32 28.89 -42.16
CA SER A 477 4.20 29.80 -42.89
C SER A 477 3.54 30.34 -44.15
N GLU A 478 2.83 29.48 -44.91
CA GLU A 478 2.09 29.86 -46.11
C GLU A 478 0.91 30.79 -45.79
N ARG A 479 0.10 30.47 -44.78
CA ARG A 479 -0.98 31.34 -44.30
C ARG A 479 -0.45 32.72 -43.91
N ASN A 480 0.69 32.78 -43.20
CA ASN A 480 1.28 34.06 -42.80
C ASN A 480 1.74 34.87 -44.03
N LEU A 481 2.28 34.21 -45.05
CA LEU A 481 2.62 34.83 -46.33
C LEU A 481 1.38 35.39 -47.04
N TYR A 482 0.32 34.60 -47.16
CA TYR A 482 -0.93 35.06 -47.79
C TYR A 482 -1.61 36.17 -47.00
N SER A 483 -1.61 36.11 -45.66
CA SER A 483 -2.12 37.20 -44.82
C SER A 483 -1.37 38.50 -45.04
N LYS A 484 -0.04 38.44 -45.22
CA LYS A 484 0.77 39.61 -45.55
C LYS A 484 0.40 40.17 -46.93
N ASN A 485 0.28 39.31 -47.94
CA ASN A 485 -0.10 39.72 -49.29
C ASN A 485 -1.50 40.36 -49.34
N ILE A 486 -2.45 39.86 -48.54
CA ILE A 486 -3.80 40.46 -48.44
C ILE A 486 -3.73 41.86 -47.84
N ILE A 487 -2.94 42.06 -46.79
CA ILE A 487 -2.75 43.39 -46.17
C ILE A 487 -2.13 44.36 -47.17
N GLU A 488 -1.09 43.94 -47.88
CA GLU A 488 -0.44 44.76 -48.91
C GLU A 488 -1.43 45.15 -50.03
N ALA A 489 -2.24 44.20 -50.52
CA ALA A 489 -3.28 44.51 -51.50
C ALA A 489 -4.38 45.44 -50.94
N GLN A 490 -4.73 45.31 -49.66
CA GLN A 490 -5.70 46.19 -49.00
C GLN A 490 -5.16 47.63 -48.89
N ASP A 491 -3.89 47.79 -48.52
CA ASP A 491 -3.20 49.08 -48.45
C ASP A 491 -3.16 49.73 -49.85
N GLU A 492 -2.83 48.98 -50.90
CA GLU A 492 -2.89 49.45 -52.29
C GLU A 492 -4.30 49.93 -52.69
N ILE A 493 -5.35 49.19 -52.31
CA ILE A 493 -6.74 49.61 -52.55
C ILE A 493 -7.06 50.92 -51.82
N THR A 494 -6.60 51.09 -50.58
CA THR A 494 -6.83 52.34 -49.83
C THR A 494 -6.10 53.53 -50.45
N GLU A 495 -4.86 53.33 -50.91
CA GLU A 495 -4.08 54.32 -51.65
C GLU A 495 -4.81 54.73 -52.93
N MET A 496 -5.34 53.76 -53.69
CA MET A 496 -6.11 54.02 -54.90
C MET A 496 -7.41 54.76 -54.63
N LYS A 497 -8.15 54.42 -53.56
CA LYS A 497 -9.34 55.15 -53.13
C LYS A 497 -9.02 56.60 -52.75
N ARG A 498 -7.88 56.84 -52.08
CA ARG A 498 -7.41 58.19 -51.74
C ARG A 498 -7.12 59.01 -52.98
N LYS A 499 -6.43 58.43 -53.97
CA LYS A 499 -6.16 59.07 -55.27
C LYS A 499 -7.46 59.38 -56.02
N LEU A 500 -8.43 58.46 -56.02
CA LEU A 500 -9.74 58.64 -56.64
C LEU A 500 -10.50 59.82 -56.00
N LYS A 501 -10.48 59.92 -54.66
CA LYS A 501 -11.10 61.05 -53.94
C LYS A 501 -10.49 62.38 -54.34
N VAL A 502 -9.16 62.49 -54.35
CA VAL A 502 -8.46 63.71 -54.78
C VAL A 502 -8.82 64.07 -56.23
N LYS A 503 -8.92 63.08 -57.13
CA LYS A 503 -9.37 63.30 -58.51
C LYS A 503 -10.82 63.75 -58.59
N ASN A 504 -11.70 63.23 -57.74
CA ASN A 504 -13.09 63.66 -57.69
C ASN A 504 -13.22 65.09 -57.16
N ASP A 505 -12.48 65.44 -56.11
CA ASP A 505 -12.42 66.81 -55.59
C ASP A 505 -11.90 67.80 -56.67
N GLN A 506 -10.92 67.38 -57.48
CA GLN A 506 -10.45 68.15 -58.64
C GLN A 506 -11.54 68.34 -59.71
N ILE A 507 -12.34 67.30 -59.98
CA ILE A 507 -13.46 67.39 -60.93
C ILE A 507 -14.51 68.37 -60.41
N ASP A 508 -14.83 68.34 -59.12
CA ASP A 508 -15.84 69.22 -58.54
C ASP A 508 -15.37 70.69 -58.49
N GLN A 509 -14.09 70.95 -58.22
CA GLN A 509 -13.50 72.28 -58.37
C GLN A 509 -13.63 72.80 -59.81
N LEU A 510 -13.30 71.97 -60.81
CA LEU A 510 -13.42 72.34 -62.22
C LEU A 510 -14.88 72.60 -62.61
N LYS A 511 -15.85 71.85 -62.06
CA LYS A 511 -17.29 72.11 -62.27
C LYS A 511 -17.72 73.45 -61.67
N GLU A 512 -17.25 73.80 -60.46
CA GLU A 512 -17.52 75.11 -59.85
C GLU A 512 -16.91 76.25 -60.68
N GLU A 513 -15.69 76.09 -61.20
CA GLU A 513 -15.07 77.07 -62.10
C GLU A 513 -15.85 77.24 -63.41
N ILE A 514 -16.32 76.13 -64.01
CA ILE A 514 -17.16 76.17 -65.22
C ILE A 514 -18.47 76.91 -64.91
N SER A 515 -19.16 76.56 -63.82
CA SER A 515 -20.40 77.23 -63.40
C SER A 515 -20.18 78.72 -63.13
N GLY A 516 -19.07 79.09 -62.50
CA GLY A 516 -18.69 80.49 -62.30
C GLY A 516 -18.48 81.23 -63.63
N LYS A 517 -17.77 80.61 -64.57
CA LYS A 517 -17.55 81.18 -65.92
C LYS A 517 -18.86 81.32 -66.69
N GLU A 518 -19.74 80.34 -66.64
CA GLU A 518 -21.08 80.40 -67.23
C GLU A 518 -21.89 81.57 -66.65
N SER A 519 -21.84 81.78 -65.33
CA SER A 519 -22.50 82.94 -64.70
C SER A 519 -21.90 84.28 -65.16
N THR A 520 -20.58 84.36 -65.36
CA THR A 520 -19.97 85.57 -65.89
C THR A 520 -20.31 85.82 -67.35
N MET A 521 -20.33 84.77 -68.19
CA MET A 521 -20.75 84.85 -69.59
C MET A 521 -22.22 85.27 -69.69
N ALA A 522 -23.08 84.76 -68.83
CA ALA A 522 -24.49 85.18 -68.78
C ALA A 522 -24.64 86.67 -68.45
N ARG A 523 -23.83 87.18 -67.50
CA ARG A 523 -23.82 88.60 -67.12
C ARG A 523 -23.27 89.49 -68.25
N GLU A 524 -22.20 89.08 -68.91
CA GLU A 524 -21.67 89.79 -70.08
C GLU A 524 -22.64 89.76 -71.25
N HIS A 525 -23.34 88.65 -71.47
CA HIS A 525 -24.40 88.57 -72.48
C HIS A 525 -25.54 89.55 -72.16
N GLN A 526 -25.94 89.67 -70.89
CA GLN A 526 -26.96 90.61 -70.44
C GLN A 526 -26.53 92.08 -70.59
N GLU A 527 -25.26 92.40 -70.33
CA GLU A 527 -24.70 93.73 -70.55
C GLU A 527 -24.55 94.05 -72.04
N SER A 528 -24.11 93.08 -72.86
CA SER A 528 -24.06 93.21 -74.32
C SER A 528 -25.44 93.51 -74.90
N GLN A 529 -26.48 92.79 -74.45
CA GLN A 529 -27.87 93.10 -74.85
C GLN A 529 -28.34 94.49 -74.40
N ARG A 530 -27.85 94.99 -73.26
CA ARG A 530 -28.16 96.36 -72.81
C ARG A 530 -27.47 97.39 -73.69
N VAL A 531 -26.19 97.20 -74.00
CA VAL A 531 -25.42 98.06 -74.90
C VAL A 531 -26.02 98.02 -76.30
N GLU A 532 -26.48 96.87 -76.77
CA GLU A 532 -27.17 96.73 -78.06
C GLU A 532 -28.48 97.53 -78.08
N ARG A 533 -29.28 97.49 -77.00
CA ARG A 533 -30.46 98.35 -76.83
C ARG A 533 -30.11 99.85 -76.79
N GLU A 534 -29.03 100.22 -76.11
CA GLU A 534 -28.53 101.61 -76.09
C GLU A 534 -28.02 102.04 -77.47
N ASN A 535 -27.39 101.14 -78.23
CA ASN A 535 -26.91 101.37 -79.59
C ASN A 535 -28.05 101.44 -80.61
N GLU A 536 -29.10 100.63 -80.46
CA GLU A 536 -30.37 100.79 -81.18
C GLU A 536 -31.04 102.12 -80.83
N GLY A 537 -31.01 102.53 -79.56
CA GLY A 537 -31.43 103.86 -79.12
C GLY A 537 -30.62 104.98 -79.80
N LEU A 538 -29.29 104.86 -79.85
CA LEU A 538 -28.40 105.79 -80.54
C LEU A 538 -28.59 105.76 -82.06
N LYS A 539 -28.87 104.60 -82.67
CA LYS A 539 -29.26 104.47 -84.09
C LYS A 539 -30.59 105.16 -84.34
N SER A 540 -31.58 105.02 -83.45
CA SER A 540 -32.85 105.76 -83.57
C SER A 540 -32.62 107.26 -83.44
N MET A 541 -31.68 107.68 -82.60
CA MET A 541 -31.30 109.08 -82.45
C MET A 541 -30.47 109.58 -83.63
N HIS A 542 -29.62 108.74 -84.22
CA HIS A 542 -28.92 108.96 -85.48
C HIS A 542 -29.90 109.05 -86.66
N ASP A 543 -30.94 108.22 -86.70
CA ASP A 543 -32.03 108.28 -87.68
C ASP A 543 -32.88 109.55 -87.49
N ILE A 544 -33.06 110.03 -86.26
CA ILE A 544 -33.68 111.34 -85.96
C ILE A 544 -32.78 112.49 -86.42
N VAL A 545 -31.45 112.38 -86.24
CA VAL A 545 -30.46 113.37 -86.71
C VAL A 545 -30.32 113.33 -88.25
N MET A 546 -30.36 112.15 -88.87
CA MET A 546 -30.37 111.97 -90.32
C MET A 546 -31.69 112.47 -90.92
N LYS A 547 -32.85 112.24 -90.28
CA LYS A 547 -34.12 112.92 -90.63
C LYS A 547 -34.08 114.43 -90.46
N ARG A 548 -33.19 114.98 -89.63
CA ARG A 548 -32.92 116.43 -89.55
C ARG A 548 -31.95 116.93 -90.63
N GLN A 549 -31.16 116.05 -91.25
CA GLN A 549 -30.25 116.40 -92.35
C GLN A 549 -30.85 116.11 -93.75
N THR A 550 -31.86 115.24 -93.86
CA THR A 550 -32.64 114.98 -95.07
C THR A 550 -34.11 115.35 -94.85
N ASN A 551 -34.37 116.66 -94.79
CA ASN A 551 -35.50 117.33 -95.46
C ASN A 551 -35.71 118.75 -94.91
N VAL A 552 -34.79 119.64 -95.27
CA VAL A 552 -35.19 120.95 -95.81
C VAL A 552 -35.27 120.76 -97.33
N GLN A 553 -36.38 120.13 -97.77
CA GLN A 553 -37.00 120.26 -99.10
C GLN A 553 -38.32 119.45 -99.10
N ALA A 554 -39.43 120.15 -99.30
CA ALA A 554 -40.83 119.70 -99.54
C ALA A 554 -41.54 118.93 -98.40
N VAL A 555 -42.15 119.54 -97.36
CA VAL A 555 -43.17 120.62 -97.23
C VAL A 555 -44.59 120.16 -97.64
N HIS A 556 -45.33 119.48 -96.73
CA HIS A 556 -46.71 119.02 -96.98
C HIS A 556 -47.55 118.87 -95.69
N LEU A 557 -48.54 119.77 -95.55
CA LEU A 557 -49.84 119.72 -94.86
C LEU A 557 -50.05 118.86 -93.57
N HIS A 558 -50.28 119.59 -92.46
CA HIS A 558 -51.42 119.49 -91.52
C HIS A 558 -51.69 118.13 -90.82
N VAL A 559 -51.58 117.96 -89.50
CA VAL A 559 -52.21 118.69 -88.38
C VAL A 559 -53.67 119.10 -88.64
N TRP A 560 -54.55 118.11 -88.54
CA TRP A 560 -55.88 118.27 -87.95
C TRP A 560 -56.13 117.12 -86.97
N LEU A 561 -55.79 117.39 -85.70
CA LEU A 561 -56.39 116.89 -84.45
C LEU A 561 -56.86 115.42 -84.42
N TRP A 562 -56.23 114.52 -83.66
CA TRP A 562 -56.30 114.50 -82.19
C TRP A 562 -57.72 114.50 -81.59
N VAL A 563 -58.66 113.79 -82.22
CA VAL A 563 -59.99 113.47 -81.61
C VAL A 563 -60.25 111.96 -81.44
N TYR A 564 -59.41 111.05 -81.95
CA TYR A 564 -59.61 109.60 -81.75
C TYR A 564 -58.46 108.92 -80.99
N VAL A 565 -58.18 109.47 -79.81
CA VAL A 565 -57.41 108.82 -78.74
C VAL A 565 -58.20 107.66 -78.09
N CYS A 566 -59.36 107.23 -78.58
CA CYS A 566 -60.23 106.32 -77.81
C CYS A 566 -61.01 105.22 -78.58
N LEU A 567 -60.50 104.72 -79.72
CA LEU A 567 -60.77 103.32 -80.09
C LEU A 567 -59.45 102.56 -80.17
N SER A 568 -59.02 102.05 -79.03
CA SER A 568 -59.25 100.65 -78.68
C SER A 568 -58.19 99.77 -79.36
N VAL A 569 -56.98 99.66 -78.82
CA VAL A 569 -56.67 98.78 -77.67
C VAL A 569 -56.96 97.28 -77.94
N THR A 570 -57.41 96.89 -79.14
CA THR A 570 -57.86 95.51 -79.42
C THR A 570 -56.90 94.65 -80.26
N LEU A 571 -55.74 95.13 -80.69
CA LEU A 571 -54.73 94.28 -81.37
C LEU A 571 -53.33 94.24 -80.73
N SER A 572 -53.12 94.90 -79.58
CA SER A 572 -51.87 94.81 -78.80
C SER A 572 -52.05 94.13 -77.44
N MET A 573 -53.28 94.11 -76.89
CA MET A 573 -53.62 93.40 -75.65
C MET A 573 -53.75 91.87 -75.82
N SER A 574 -54.07 91.34 -77.00
CA SER A 574 -54.10 89.86 -77.18
C SER A 574 -52.70 89.27 -77.28
N VAL A 575 -51.74 89.97 -77.90
CA VAL A 575 -50.34 89.51 -78.03
C VAL A 575 -49.61 89.63 -76.69
N PHE A 576 -49.85 90.68 -75.90
CA PHE A 576 -49.23 90.85 -74.58
C PHE A 576 -49.81 89.91 -73.52
N VAL A 577 -51.13 89.67 -73.52
CA VAL A 577 -51.77 88.65 -72.67
C VAL A 577 -51.34 87.24 -73.08
N SER A 578 -51.18 86.96 -74.38
CA SER A 578 -50.68 85.66 -74.87
C SER A 578 -49.20 85.43 -74.54
N LEU A 579 -48.34 86.44 -74.62
CA LEU A 579 -46.93 86.33 -74.20
C LEU A 579 -46.79 86.25 -72.68
N SER A 580 -47.60 86.97 -71.88
CA SER A 580 -47.54 86.87 -70.42
C SER A 580 -48.12 85.56 -69.89
N LEU A 581 -49.19 85.04 -70.50
CA LEU A 581 -49.69 83.68 -70.20
C LEU A 581 -48.69 82.62 -70.65
N SER A 582 -48.01 82.78 -71.78
CA SER A 582 -46.95 81.88 -72.23
C SER A 582 -45.75 81.87 -71.27
N LEU A 583 -45.25 83.04 -70.87
CA LEU A 583 -44.17 83.16 -69.89
C LEU A 583 -44.57 82.62 -68.51
N CYS A 584 -45.79 82.91 -68.04
CA CYS A 584 -46.31 82.38 -66.78
C CYS A 584 -46.45 80.85 -66.83
N ASN A 585 -46.91 80.30 -67.95
CA ASN A 585 -47.02 78.85 -68.15
C ASN A 585 -45.65 78.18 -68.20
N ILE A 586 -44.64 78.79 -68.84
CA ILE A 586 -43.25 78.29 -68.84
C ILE A 586 -42.65 78.34 -67.43
N LEU A 587 -42.88 79.41 -66.66
CA LEU A 587 -42.41 79.53 -65.27
C LEU A 587 -43.11 78.54 -64.33
N LEU A 588 -44.41 78.31 -64.51
CA LEU A 588 -45.16 77.29 -63.77
C LEU A 588 -44.72 75.88 -64.16
N GLN A 589 -44.48 75.60 -65.44
CA GLN A 589 -43.92 74.33 -65.90
C GLN A 589 -42.51 74.10 -65.33
N GLY A 590 -41.66 75.13 -65.27
CA GLY A 590 -40.33 75.04 -64.66
C GLY A 590 -40.39 74.75 -63.15
N LYS A 591 -41.26 75.45 -62.41
CA LYS A 591 -41.49 75.15 -60.97
C LYS A 591 -42.09 73.77 -60.75
N LEU A 592 -43.03 73.35 -61.60
CA LEU A 592 -43.63 72.01 -61.54
C LEU A 592 -42.58 70.93 -61.84
N HIS A 593 -41.68 71.17 -62.79
CA HIS A 593 -40.58 70.26 -63.11
C HIS A 593 -39.58 70.16 -61.95
N LEU A 594 -39.22 71.28 -61.33
CA LEU A 594 -38.34 71.30 -60.16
C LEU A 594 -38.96 70.58 -58.95
N MET A 595 -40.25 70.81 -58.68
CA MET A 595 -40.96 70.12 -57.60
C MET A 595 -41.12 68.62 -57.88
N LYS A 596 -41.33 68.22 -59.15
CA LYS A 596 -41.33 66.81 -59.55
C LYS A 596 -39.96 66.17 -59.32
N GLN A 597 -38.88 66.85 -59.72
CA GLN A 597 -37.51 66.37 -59.52
C GLN A 597 -37.17 66.23 -58.02
N GLN A 598 -37.56 67.18 -57.18
CA GLN A 598 -37.41 67.07 -55.72
C GLN A 598 -38.25 65.94 -55.12
N ALA A 599 -39.47 65.72 -55.63
CA ALA A 599 -40.31 64.60 -55.22
C ALA A 599 -39.71 63.24 -55.63
N GLU A 600 -39.07 63.17 -56.79
CA GLU A 600 -38.37 61.99 -57.28
C GLU A 600 -37.12 61.66 -56.44
N GLU A 601 -36.30 62.67 -56.13
CA GLU A 601 -35.11 62.51 -55.26
C GLU A 601 -35.47 62.09 -53.83
N THR A 602 -36.52 62.70 -53.25
CA THR A 602 -37.00 62.30 -51.91
C THR A 602 -37.58 60.89 -51.92
N ARG A 603 -38.26 60.48 -53.00
CA ARG A 603 -38.74 59.11 -53.17
C ARG A 603 -37.59 58.12 -53.28
N GLN A 604 -36.56 58.42 -54.06
CA GLN A 604 -35.35 57.59 -54.14
C GLN A 604 -34.64 57.45 -52.79
N ARG A 605 -34.55 58.53 -51.98
CA ARG A 605 -34.00 58.46 -50.61
C ARG A 605 -34.84 57.61 -49.67
N ILE A 606 -36.17 57.69 -49.77
CA ILE A 606 -37.08 56.84 -48.97
C ILE A 606 -36.91 55.37 -49.37
N ASP A 607 -36.80 55.08 -50.66
CA ASP A 607 -36.61 53.71 -51.14
C ASP A 607 -35.24 53.15 -50.76
N SER A 608 -34.17 53.96 -50.75
CA SER A 608 -32.86 53.55 -50.24
C SER A 608 -32.88 53.29 -48.74
N GLN A 609 -33.54 54.15 -47.95
CA GLN A 609 -33.69 53.96 -46.50
C GLN A 609 -34.53 52.72 -46.18
N LYS A 610 -35.58 52.44 -46.94
CA LYS A 610 -36.37 51.19 -46.81
C LYS A 610 -35.55 49.95 -47.15
N ALA A 611 -34.62 50.04 -48.09
CA ALA A 611 -33.71 48.94 -48.41
C ALA A 611 -32.70 48.68 -47.27
N GLU A 612 -32.13 49.75 -46.68
CA GLU A 612 -31.27 49.65 -45.50
C GLU A 612 -32.03 49.10 -44.28
N GLU A 613 -33.27 49.54 -44.05
CA GLU A 613 -34.11 49.02 -42.97
C GLU A 613 -34.34 47.52 -43.10
N ARG A 614 -34.62 47.02 -44.31
CA ARG A 614 -34.76 45.57 -44.57
C ARG A 614 -33.45 44.82 -44.35
N GLN A 615 -32.32 45.38 -44.77
CA GLN A 615 -31.00 44.77 -44.51
C GLN A 615 -30.72 44.67 -43.01
N LEU A 616 -30.95 45.74 -42.25
CA LEU A 616 -30.76 45.76 -40.80
C LEU A 616 -31.70 44.78 -40.09
N GLN A 617 -32.97 44.69 -40.51
CA GLN A 617 -33.92 43.70 -39.98
C GLN A 617 -33.45 42.26 -40.23
N MET A 618 -32.88 41.99 -41.41
CA MET A 618 -32.30 40.68 -41.72
C MET A 618 -31.09 40.37 -40.83
N THR A 619 -30.19 41.33 -40.63
CA THR A 619 -29.02 41.16 -39.74
C THR A 619 -29.44 40.93 -38.28
N ILE A 620 -30.48 41.61 -37.79
CA ILE A 620 -31.02 41.38 -36.45
C ILE A 620 -31.61 39.97 -36.34
N ALA A 621 -32.37 39.52 -37.35
CA ALA A 621 -32.94 38.18 -37.37
C ALA A 621 -31.84 37.10 -37.35
N ASP A 622 -30.78 37.28 -38.15
CA ASP A 622 -29.62 36.39 -38.19
C ASP A 622 -28.93 36.35 -36.82
N ALA A 623 -28.65 37.52 -36.22
CA ALA A 623 -28.04 37.61 -34.88
C ALA A 623 -28.91 36.95 -33.79
N ASP A 624 -30.25 37.10 -33.86
CA ASP A 624 -31.18 36.44 -32.94
C ASP A 624 -31.19 34.92 -33.11
N THR A 625 -31.06 34.42 -34.34
CA THR A 625 -30.91 32.97 -34.58
C THR A 625 -29.60 32.44 -34.00
N GLU A 626 -28.51 33.18 -34.17
CA GLU A 626 -27.20 32.83 -33.65
C GLU A 626 -27.17 32.84 -32.11
N ALA A 627 -27.77 33.86 -31.49
CA ALA A 627 -27.92 33.97 -30.04
C ALA A 627 -28.76 32.80 -29.47
N ARG A 628 -29.83 32.39 -30.16
CA ARG A 628 -30.61 31.20 -29.80
C ARG A 628 -29.80 29.91 -29.92
N GLY A 629 -28.96 29.81 -30.95
CA GLY A 629 -28.04 28.69 -31.15
C GLY A 629 -27.03 28.56 -30.01
N LEU A 630 -26.35 29.66 -29.68
CA LEU A 630 -25.39 29.72 -28.57
C LEU A 630 -26.04 29.42 -27.21
N LYS A 631 -27.28 29.86 -26.99
CA LYS A 631 -28.00 29.55 -25.75
C LYS A 631 -28.33 28.07 -25.60
N LYS A 632 -28.73 27.40 -26.69
CA LYS A 632 -28.93 25.94 -26.67
C LYS A 632 -27.64 25.18 -26.37
N GLN A 633 -26.52 25.59 -26.96
CA GLN A 633 -25.20 25.01 -26.67
C GLN A 633 -24.80 25.21 -25.20
N LEU A 634 -25.02 26.40 -24.64
CA LEU A 634 -24.77 26.68 -23.24
C LEU A 634 -25.59 25.77 -22.31
N ASP A 635 -26.89 25.59 -22.61
CA ASP A 635 -27.77 24.76 -21.80
C ASP A 635 -27.42 23.27 -21.93
N GLN A 636 -26.97 22.83 -23.11
CA GLN A 636 -26.42 21.49 -23.31
C GLN A 636 -25.15 21.27 -22.46
N VAL A 637 -24.18 22.19 -22.51
CA VAL A 637 -22.95 22.12 -21.71
C VAL A 637 -23.26 22.12 -20.20
N LYS A 638 -24.25 22.91 -19.76
CA LYS A 638 -24.70 22.88 -18.36
C LYS A 638 -25.29 21.52 -17.98
N SER A 639 -26.09 20.91 -18.86
CA SER A 639 -26.66 19.58 -18.60
C SER A 639 -25.57 18.50 -18.50
N GLU A 640 -24.57 18.56 -19.39
CA GLU A 640 -23.40 17.68 -19.36
C GLU A 640 -22.58 17.88 -18.08
N GLN A 641 -22.41 19.13 -17.64
CA GLN A 641 -21.73 19.46 -16.38
C GLN A 641 -22.45 18.84 -15.17
N VAL A 642 -23.78 18.86 -15.12
CA VAL A 642 -24.57 18.26 -14.03
C VAL A 642 -24.43 16.74 -14.02
N ILE A 643 -24.46 16.11 -15.21
CA ILE A 643 -24.28 14.66 -15.36
C ILE A 643 -22.88 14.24 -14.91
N LEU A 644 -21.84 14.94 -15.40
CA LEU A 644 -20.45 14.70 -15.03
C LEU A 644 -20.22 14.93 -13.52
N GLY A 645 -20.80 15.98 -12.94
CA GLY A 645 -20.76 16.24 -11.50
C GLY A 645 -21.37 15.09 -10.70
N SER A 646 -22.53 14.58 -11.13
CA SER A 646 -23.20 13.45 -10.48
C SER A 646 -22.42 12.13 -10.62
N GLN A 647 -21.75 11.91 -11.76
CA GLN A 647 -20.88 10.75 -11.96
C GLN A 647 -19.60 10.84 -11.13
N LEU A 648 -19.00 12.03 -11.02
CA LEU A 648 -17.84 12.29 -10.15
C LEU A 648 -18.17 12.05 -8.69
N LEU A 649 -19.35 12.49 -8.22
CA LEU A 649 -19.79 12.26 -6.85
C LEU A 649 -19.90 10.75 -6.55
N ARG A 650 -20.59 10.00 -7.43
CA ARG A 650 -20.72 8.53 -7.31
C ARG A 650 -19.36 7.84 -7.30
N ARG A 651 -18.45 8.22 -8.20
CA ARG A 651 -17.09 7.66 -8.25
C ARG A 651 -16.28 7.97 -7.00
N ASN A 652 -16.48 9.15 -6.40
CA ASN A 652 -15.83 9.53 -5.15
C ASN A 652 -16.36 8.69 -3.97
N ASP A 653 -17.66 8.43 -3.91
CA ASP A 653 -18.25 7.59 -2.87
C ASP A 653 -17.87 6.11 -3.04
N GLU A 654 -17.82 5.58 -4.27
CA GLU A 654 -17.24 4.26 -4.57
C GLU A 654 -15.77 4.18 -4.10
N MET A 655 -14.98 5.22 -4.36
CA MET A 655 -13.58 5.27 -3.92
C MET A 655 -13.45 5.24 -2.39
N LYS A 656 -14.28 6.00 -1.66
CA LYS A 656 -14.31 5.96 -0.19
C LYS A 656 -14.69 4.58 0.34
N LEU A 657 -15.68 3.93 -0.28
CA LEU A 657 -16.09 2.58 0.10
C LEU A 657 -14.95 1.58 -0.08
N LEU A 658 -14.23 1.65 -1.21
CA LEU A 658 -13.06 0.81 -1.48
C LEU A 658 -11.94 1.06 -0.47
N TYR A 659 -11.67 2.31 -0.09
CA TYR A 659 -10.67 2.62 0.95
C TYR A 659 -11.02 1.99 2.31
N GLU A 660 -12.28 2.05 2.74
CA GLU A 660 -12.71 1.42 3.99
C GLU A 660 -12.68 -0.12 3.89
N GLN A 661 -12.97 -0.71 2.72
CA GLN A 661 -12.79 -2.14 2.48
C GLN A 661 -11.32 -2.57 2.56
N ILE A 662 -10.41 -1.83 1.93
CA ILE A 662 -8.96 -2.11 1.99
C ILE A 662 -8.47 -2.03 3.43
N LYS A 663 -8.88 -0.98 4.17
CA LYS A 663 -8.50 -0.77 5.57
C LYS A 663 -8.98 -1.91 6.47
N THR A 664 -10.22 -2.37 6.29
CA THR A 664 -10.75 -3.52 7.05
C THR A 664 -10.04 -4.82 6.68
N GLN A 665 -9.74 -5.06 5.40
CA GLN A 665 -8.97 -6.21 4.96
C GLN A 665 -7.52 -6.20 5.51
N GLN A 666 -6.84 -5.05 5.48
CA GLN A 666 -5.51 -4.90 6.07
C GLN A 666 -5.51 -5.17 7.59
N ALA A 667 -6.53 -4.72 8.32
CA ALA A 667 -6.68 -5.01 9.75
C ALA A 667 -6.84 -6.52 10.01
N ILE A 668 -7.65 -7.20 9.19
CA ILE A 668 -7.84 -8.66 9.28
C ILE A 668 -6.53 -9.38 8.96
N LEU A 669 -5.81 -8.98 7.90
CA LEU A 669 -4.53 -9.56 7.51
C LEU A 669 -3.46 -9.36 8.58
N THR A 670 -3.38 -8.18 9.21
CA THR A 670 -2.43 -7.97 10.31
C THR A 670 -2.74 -8.83 11.53
N LYS A 671 -4.02 -8.98 11.88
CA LYS A 671 -4.44 -9.89 12.95
C LYS A 671 -4.12 -11.34 12.61
N GLY A 672 -4.38 -11.77 11.38
CA GLY A 672 -4.06 -13.11 10.87
C GLY A 672 -2.57 -13.40 10.88
N ASN A 673 -1.73 -12.47 10.40
CA ASN A 673 -0.28 -12.60 10.42
C ASN A 673 0.29 -12.69 11.84
N LEU A 674 -0.26 -11.91 12.79
CA LEU A 674 0.14 -12.01 14.19
C LEU A 674 -0.16 -13.40 14.76
N GLN A 675 -1.38 -13.92 14.52
CA GLN A 675 -1.77 -15.26 14.97
C GLN A 675 -0.92 -16.35 14.30
N TYR A 676 -0.66 -16.24 13.01
CA TYR A 676 0.21 -17.16 12.28
C TYR A 676 1.62 -17.19 12.87
N ASN A 677 2.23 -16.01 13.10
CA ASN A 677 3.56 -15.91 13.70
C ASN A 677 3.61 -16.49 15.11
N GLN A 678 2.56 -16.30 15.92
CA GLN A 678 2.44 -16.96 17.22
C GLN A 678 2.44 -18.49 17.08
N ARG A 679 1.70 -19.04 16.12
CA ARG A 679 1.67 -20.50 15.86
C ARG A 679 3.00 -21.03 15.34
N VAL A 680 3.71 -20.28 14.52
CA VAL A 680 5.06 -20.64 14.07
C VAL A 680 6.03 -20.70 15.26
N GLU A 681 5.94 -19.75 16.19
CA GLU A 681 6.77 -19.74 17.40
C GLU A 681 6.42 -20.90 18.34
N ASP A 682 5.13 -21.20 18.55
CA ASP A 682 4.67 -22.38 19.29
C ASP A 682 5.26 -23.66 18.67
N ILE A 683 5.20 -23.81 17.34
CA ILE A 683 5.79 -24.95 16.62
C ILE A 683 7.30 -25.01 16.83
N ARG A 684 8.00 -23.87 16.82
CA ARG A 684 9.45 -23.81 17.06
C ARG A 684 9.81 -24.30 18.47
N LEU A 685 9.06 -23.88 19.48
CA LEU A 685 9.23 -24.31 20.87
C LEU A 685 8.95 -25.81 21.02
N LEU A 686 7.86 -26.30 20.42
CA LEU A 686 7.55 -27.74 20.42
C LEU A 686 8.65 -28.57 19.74
N LYS A 687 9.23 -28.10 18.62
CA LYS A 687 10.37 -28.76 17.96
C LYS A 687 11.63 -28.79 18.84
N LEU A 688 11.87 -27.76 19.65
CA LEU A 688 12.97 -27.76 20.62
C LEU A 688 12.72 -28.78 21.73
N GLU A 689 11.50 -28.83 22.27
CA GLU A 689 11.16 -29.79 23.31
C GLU A 689 11.22 -31.23 22.80
N ILE A 690 10.76 -31.50 21.58
CA ILE A 690 10.91 -32.80 20.93
C ILE A 690 12.39 -33.20 20.83
N ARG A 691 13.28 -32.29 20.42
CA ARG A 691 14.72 -32.57 20.35
C ARG A 691 15.31 -32.87 21.73
N ARG A 692 14.92 -32.10 22.75
CA ARG A 692 15.32 -32.34 24.15
C ARG A 692 14.87 -33.71 24.64
N LEU A 693 13.61 -34.09 24.39
CA LEU A 693 13.06 -35.38 24.76
C LEU A 693 13.74 -36.53 24.03
N HIS A 694 14.03 -36.39 22.73
CA HIS A 694 14.81 -37.38 21.98
C HIS A 694 16.22 -37.57 22.56
N GLN A 695 16.91 -36.47 22.90
CA GLN A 695 18.24 -36.54 23.49
C GLN A 695 18.21 -37.22 24.87
N LYS A 696 17.21 -36.88 25.71
CA LYS A 696 16.99 -37.54 26.99
C LYS A 696 16.74 -39.04 26.83
N ASN A 697 15.89 -39.41 25.88
CA ASN A 697 15.56 -40.82 25.61
C ASN A 697 16.76 -41.60 25.05
N ALA A 698 17.59 -40.97 24.21
CA ALA A 698 18.84 -41.57 23.72
C ALA A 698 19.84 -41.83 24.85
N ILE A 699 19.98 -40.90 25.81
CA ILE A 699 20.83 -41.09 26.99
C ILE A 699 20.29 -42.24 27.85
N GLN A 700 18.99 -42.26 28.12
CA GLN A 700 18.34 -43.33 28.89
C GLN A 700 18.47 -44.69 28.21
N GLY A 701 18.36 -44.76 26.87
CA GLY A 701 18.59 -45.98 26.10
C GLY A 701 20.02 -46.52 26.24
N ARG A 702 21.03 -45.64 26.23
CA ARG A 702 22.43 -46.05 26.50
C ARG A 702 22.61 -46.57 27.92
N SER A 703 22.01 -45.90 28.91
CA SER A 703 22.05 -46.37 30.30
C SER A 703 21.37 -47.72 30.50
N ALA A 704 20.28 -48.00 29.78
CA ALA A 704 19.60 -49.30 29.80
C ALA A 704 20.46 -50.42 29.18
N SER A 705 21.17 -50.15 28.08
CA SER A 705 22.11 -51.11 27.47
C SER A 705 23.23 -51.51 28.44
N ASN A 706 23.82 -50.54 29.13
CA ASN A 706 24.86 -50.80 30.14
C ASN A 706 24.32 -51.65 31.31
N ALA A 707 23.04 -51.51 31.66
CA ALA A 707 22.42 -52.31 32.70
C ALA A 707 22.26 -53.80 32.29
N GLU A 708 22.05 -54.10 31.01
CA GLU A 708 22.01 -55.49 30.52
C GLU A 708 23.39 -56.15 30.51
N GLU A 709 24.45 -55.39 30.17
CA GLU A 709 25.83 -55.88 30.25
C GLU A 709 26.22 -56.20 31.69
N LEU A 710 25.94 -55.29 32.63
CA LEU A 710 26.14 -55.53 34.06
C LEU A 710 25.36 -56.74 34.57
N ARG A 711 24.12 -56.97 34.08
CA ARG A 711 23.36 -58.19 34.42
C ARG A 711 24.03 -59.45 33.88
N ARG A 712 24.57 -59.43 32.66
CA ARG A 712 25.30 -60.58 32.08
C ARG A 712 26.55 -60.90 32.88
N GLU A 713 27.32 -59.88 33.27
CA GLU A 713 28.49 -60.04 34.13
C GLU A 713 28.10 -60.62 35.50
N LEU A 714 27.02 -60.13 36.10
CA LEU A 714 26.51 -60.65 37.38
C LEU A 714 26.14 -62.14 37.28
N PHE A 715 25.44 -62.54 36.20
CA PHE A 715 25.13 -63.95 35.94
C PHE A 715 26.38 -64.80 35.70
N HIS A 716 27.39 -64.25 35.00
CA HIS A 716 28.67 -64.93 34.77
C HIS A 716 29.39 -65.19 36.11
N VAL A 717 29.54 -64.16 36.93
CA VAL A 717 30.16 -64.26 38.26
C VAL A 717 29.38 -65.18 39.19
N GLN A 718 28.05 -65.17 39.15
CA GLN A 718 27.23 -66.12 39.91
C GLN A 718 27.47 -67.58 39.48
N LYS A 719 27.63 -67.81 38.16
CA LYS A 719 27.92 -69.15 37.62
C LYS A 719 29.32 -69.61 38.01
N GLU A 720 30.32 -68.74 37.93
CA GLU A 720 31.69 -69.02 38.39
C GLU A 720 31.71 -69.32 39.88
N LEU A 721 31.01 -68.53 40.70
CA LEU A 721 30.90 -68.77 42.15
C LEU A 721 30.26 -70.13 42.46
N LEU A 722 29.23 -70.53 41.70
CA LEU A 722 28.62 -71.86 41.83
C LEU A 722 29.55 -72.99 41.38
N GLN A 723 30.40 -72.75 40.39
CA GLN A 723 31.43 -73.71 39.98
C GLN A 723 32.51 -73.84 41.05
N GLU A 724 33.00 -72.74 41.62
CA GLU A 724 33.97 -72.74 42.70
C GLU A 724 33.40 -73.39 43.98
N ARG A 725 32.13 -73.12 44.31
CA ARG A 725 31.45 -73.82 45.41
C ARG A 725 31.33 -75.33 45.18
N ARG A 726 31.07 -75.77 43.95
CA ARG A 726 31.07 -77.20 43.61
C ARG A 726 32.45 -77.81 43.70
N LYS A 727 33.48 -77.15 43.16
CA LYS A 727 34.88 -77.59 43.31
C LYS A 727 35.29 -77.70 44.77
N PHE A 728 34.94 -76.70 45.59
CA PHE A 728 35.16 -76.73 47.02
C PHE A 728 34.45 -77.91 47.69
N HIS A 729 33.19 -78.17 47.34
CA HIS A 729 32.46 -79.31 47.90
C HIS A 729 33.07 -80.66 47.48
N THR A 730 33.51 -80.81 46.23
CA THR A 730 34.22 -82.00 45.77
C THR A 730 35.57 -82.18 46.48
N LEU A 731 36.31 -81.08 46.69
CA LEU A 731 37.54 -81.08 47.48
C LEU A 731 37.26 -81.41 48.97
N ASP A 732 36.15 -80.93 49.54
CA ASP A 732 35.70 -81.24 50.90
C ASP A 732 35.31 -82.72 51.04
N GLU A 733 34.62 -83.30 50.06
CA GLU A 733 34.34 -84.74 50.02
C GLU A 733 35.62 -85.57 49.86
N GLN A 734 36.58 -85.10 49.04
CA GLN A 734 37.91 -85.71 48.91
C GLN A 734 38.72 -85.61 50.21
N LEU A 735 38.55 -84.53 50.99
CA LEU A 735 39.13 -84.37 52.32
C LEU A 735 38.44 -85.25 53.38
N ARG A 736 37.13 -85.53 53.24
CA ARG A 736 36.37 -86.40 54.15
C ARG A 736 36.65 -87.89 53.96
N ASN A 737 37.14 -88.33 52.79
CA ASN A 737 37.55 -89.71 52.52
C ASN A 737 39.08 -89.81 52.37
N PRO A 738 39.83 -90.11 53.45
CA PRO A 738 41.29 -90.18 53.39
C PRO A 738 41.75 -91.52 52.81
N MET A 739 42.10 -91.56 51.53
CA MET A 739 43.03 -92.56 51.00
C MET A 739 44.45 -92.02 51.14
N ASN A 740 45.17 -92.59 52.12
CA ASN A 740 46.62 -92.50 52.35
C ASN A 740 47.20 -91.22 52.98
N VAL A 741 47.25 -91.23 54.32
CA VAL A 741 48.47 -91.31 55.16
C VAL A 741 49.65 -90.36 54.81
N HIS A 742 49.79 -89.33 55.66
CA HIS A 742 50.98 -88.54 56.09
C HIS A 742 51.86 -87.77 55.08
N HIS A 743 51.84 -86.43 55.16
CA HIS A 743 52.99 -85.62 55.63
C HIS A 743 52.59 -84.16 55.90
N TRP A 744 51.86 -83.88 56.98
CA TRP A 744 51.68 -82.49 57.47
C TRP A 744 52.49 -82.31 58.75
N ARG A 745 53.71 -81.83 58.58
CA ARG A 745 54.50 -81.18 59.62
C ARG A 745 54.69 -79.73 59.19
N GLN A 746 54.07 -78.82 59.93
CA GLN A 746 54.34 -77.37 60.01
C GLN A 746 54.89 -76.66 58.77
N LEU A 747 54.02 -75.90 58.10
CA LEU A 747 54.41 -74.65 57.42
C LEU A 747 53.36 -73.57 57.74
N GLU A 748 53.31 -73.18 59.01
CA GLU A 748 52.93 -71.81 59.35
C GLU A 748 54.20 -70.96 59.21
N ALA A 749 54.11 -69.92 58.37
CA ALA A 749 55.09 -68.88 58.03
C ALA A 749 55.91 -69.10 56.73
N ILE A 750 56.20 -67.96 56.07
CA ILE A 750 56.93 -67.72 54.79
C ILE A 750 55.94 -67.64 53.60
N GLU A 751 55.42 -66.49 53.18
CA GLU A 751 56.18 -65.43 52.50
C GLU A 751 55.58 -64.01 52.71
N PRO A 752 56.25 -63.13 53.47
CA PRO A 752 55.95 -61.69 53.52
C PRO A 752 56.12 -60.98 52.16
N GLU A 753 56.91 -61.55 51.26
CA GLU A 753 57.17 -61.01 49.91
C GLU A 753 55.94 -61.11 49.00
N HIS A 754 55.14 -62.18 49.09
CA HIS A 754 53.90 -62.32 48.32
C HIS A 754 52.85 -61.28 48.74
N TYR A 755 52.71 -61.02 50.04
CA TYR A 755 51.80 -59.98 50.55
C TYR A 755 52.25 -58.56 50.15
N LYS A 756 53.57 -58.29 50.20
CA LYS A 756 54.13 -57.03 49.68
C LYS A 756 53.89 -56.87 48.18
N LEU A 757 54.03 -57.94 47.39
CA LEU A 757 53.71 -57.91 45.96
C LEU A 757 52.22 -57.61 45.72
N ILE A 758 51.31 -58.23 46.47
CA ILE A 758 49.86 -57.96 46.35
C ILE A 758 49.55 -56.52 46.72
N GLN A 759 50.15 -55.97 47.79
CA GLN A 759 50.00 -54.55 48.13
C GLN A 759 50.56 -53.63 47.05
N LYS A 760 51.70 -54.00 46.43
CA LYS A 760 52.29 -53.26 45.31
C LYS A 760 51.41 -53.33 44.06
N THR A 761 50.81 -54.47 43.77
CA THR A 761 49.84 -54.65 42.69
C THR A 761 48.58 -53.81 42.92
N HIS A 762 48.03 -53.79 44.14
CA HIS A 762 46.88 -52.95 44.48
C HIS A 762 47.18 -51.44 44.39
N THR A 763 48.38 -51.01 44.80
CA THR A 763 48.79 -49.60 44.68
C THR A 763 49.05 -49.21 43.23
N LEU A 764 49.65 -50.09 42.43
CA LEU A 764 49.83 -49.88 40.99
C LEU A 764 48.49 -49.88 40.25
N GLN A 765 47.55 -50.76 40.59
CA GLN A 765 46.20 -50.77 40.02
C GLN A 765 45.43 -49.50 40.35
N LYS A 766 45.45 -49.02 41.61
CA LYS A 766 44.83 -47.74 41.97
C LYS A 766 45.46 -46.56 41.22
N ARG A 767 46.78 -46.56 41.06
CA ARG A 767 47.51 -45.51 40.33
C ARG A 767 47.20 -45.57 38.82
N LEU A 768 47.04 -46.77 38.26
CA LEU A 768 46.63 -46.97 36.88
C LEU A 768 45.20 -46.47 36.65
N ILE A 769 44.24 -46.86 37.50
CA ILE A 769 42.84 -46.40 37.43
C ILE A 769 42.77 -44.86 37.48
N ASN A 770 43.51 -44.25 38.42
CA ASN A 770 43.56 -42.78 38.50
C ASN A 770 44.16 -42.14 37.24
N LYS A 771 45.20 -42.74 36.63
CA LYS A 771 45.76 -42.24 35.38
C LYS A 771 44.86 -42.48 34.17
N THR A 772 44.12 -43.58 34.13
CA THR A 772 43.12 -43.83 33.09
C THR A 772 41.99 -42.81 33.20
N GLN A 773 41.52 -42.49 34.41
CA GLN A 773 40.53 -41.44 34.64
C GLN A 773 41.05 -40.07 34.17
N GLU A 774 42.29 -39.73 34.51
CA GLU A 774 42.89 -38.45 34.11
C GLU A 774 43.09 -38.33 32.58
N VAL A 775 43.30 -39.45 31.88
CA VAL A 775 43.34 -39.48 30.41
C VAL A 775 41.95 -39.26 29.81
N VAL A 776 40.92 -39.91 30.35
CA VAL A 776 39.53 -39.72 29.91
C VAL A 776 39.08 -38.27 30.13
N ASP A 777 39.40 -37.67 31.27
CA ASP A 777 39.09 -36.27 31.56
C ASP A 777 39.81 -35.32 30.58
N LYS A 778 41.05 -35.63 30.19
CA LYS A 778 41.80 -34.87 29.19
C LYS A 778 41.27 -35.06 27.77
N GLU A 779 40.82 -36.25 27.39
CA GLU A 779 40.17 -36.52 26.10
C GLU A 779 38.84 -35.77 25.95
N LEU A 780 38.02 -35.73 27.02
CA LEU A 780 36.80 -34.94 27.04
C LEU A 780 37.08 -33.44 26.88
N LEU A 781 38.12 -32.94 27.56
CA LEU A 781 38.55 -31.55 27.43
C LEU A 781 39.04 -31.24 26.00
N LEU A 782 39.78 -32.16 25.38
CA LEU A 782 40.25 -32.04 24.00
C LEU A 782 39.09 -32.01 23.01
N GLN A 783 38.12 -32.90 23.14
CA GLN A 783 36.92 -32.91 22.29
C GLN A 783 36.12 -31.61 22.41
N GLU A 784 36.01 -31.04 23.62
CA GLU A 784 35.34 -29.76 23.83
C GLU A 784 36.13 -28.61 23.19
N LYS A 785 37.47 -28.60 23.29
CA LYS A 785 38.32 -27.61 22.62
C LYS A 785 38.29 -27.73 21.09
N GLU A 786 38.26 -28.94 20.55
CA GLU A 786 38.11 -29.18 19.11
C GLU A 786 36.74 -28.71 18.60
N ARG A 787 35.66 -28.99 19.36
CA ARG A 787 34.33 -28.47 19.02
C ARG A 787 34.32 -26.94 18.99
N LEU A 788 34.86 -26.31 20.03
CA LEU A 788 34.96 -24.85 20.11
C LEU A 788 35.83 -24.27 18.98
N TYR A 789 36.93 -24.94 18.61
CA TYR A 789 37.78 -24.52 17.49
C TYR A 789 37.03 -24.58 16.15
N VAL A 790 36.27 -25.66 15.91
CA VAL A 790 35.46 -25.81 14.70
C VAL A 790 34.33 -24.78 14.67
N GLU A 791 33.65 -24.53 15.79
CA GLU A 791 32.63 -23.48 15.92
C GLU A 791 33.21 -22.09 15.64
N LEU A 792 34.40 -21.79 16.19
CA LEU A 792 35.10 -20.52 15.96
C LEU A 792 35.51 -20.37 14.50
N LYS A 793 35.98 -21.45 13.85
CA LYS A 793 36.33 -21.45 12.42
C LYS A 793 35.11 -21.21 11.52
N HIS A 794 33.95 -21.78 11.86
CA HIS A 794 32.69 -21.51 11.14
C HIS A 794 32.17 -20.09 11.37
N LEU A 795 32.35 -19.52 12.57
CA LEU A 795 32.01 -18.12 12.87
C LEU A 795 32.91 -17.16 12.11
N LEU A 796 34.22 -17.42 12.06
CA LEU A 796 35.19 -16.62 11.28
C LEU A 796 34.92 -16.69 9.77
N ALA A 797 34.56 -17.87 9.24
CA ALA A 797 34.18 -18.03 7.83
C ALA A 797 32.85 -17.35 7.46
N ARG A 798 32.00 -17.02 8.44
CA ARG A 798 30.74 -16.30 8.26
C ARG A 798 30.86 -14.79 8.47
N GLN A 799 32.00 -14.28 8.90
CA GLN A 799 32.19 -12.83 8.98
C GLN A 799 32.42 -12.25 7.58
N PRO A 800 31.70 -11.18 7.21
CA PRO A 800 31.96 -10.44 5.99
C PRO A 800 33.42 -9.95 6.00
N GLY A 801 34.17 -10.23 4.93
CA GLY A 801 35.58 -9.86 4.82
C GLY A 801 35.84 -8.35 4.94
N PRO A 802 37.10 -7.94 5.10
CA PRO A 802 37.48 -6.53 5.23
C PRO A 802 36.99 -5.66 4.06
N GLU A 803 36.87 -6.23 2.85
CA GLU A 803 36.32 -5.55 1.67
C GLU A 803 34.86 -5.13 1.81
N THR A 804 34.02 -5.98 2.41
CA THR A 804 32.60 -5.67 2.67
C THR A 804 32.44 -4.61 3.76
N ALA A 805 33.32 -4.59 4.77
CA ALA A 805 33.36 -3.52 5.77
C ALA A 805 33.78 -2.17 5.14
N GLU A 806 34.74 -2.18 4.22
CA GLU A 806 35.17 -0.98 3.49
C GLU A 806 34.08 -0.47 2.54
N GLN A 807 33.38 -1.36 1.84
CA GLN A 807 32.22 -1.02 1.00
C GLN A 807 31.08 -0.43 1.83
N LEU A 808 30.79 -0.98 3.00
CA LEU A 808 29.79 -0.42 3.91
C LEU A 808 30.20 0.99 4.40
N GLN A 809 31.49 1.20 4.68
CA GLN A 809 32.00 2.50 5.10
C GLN A 809 31.93 3.54 3.97
N LYS A 810 32.19 3.14 2.71
CA LYS A 810 32.01 3.99 1.52
C LYS A 810 30.53 4.35 1.31
N SER A 811 29.64 3.37 1.41
CA SER A 811 28.19 3.58 1.31
C SER A 811 27.65 4.50 2.42
N LEU A 812 28.15 4.36 3.65
CA LEU A 812 27.81 5.24 4.77
C LEU A 812 28.29 6.68 4.56
N ARG A 813 29.49 6.89 4.00
CA ARG A 813 29.98 8.24 3.64
C ARG A 813 29.12 8.86 2.54
N ALA A 814 28.81 8.11 1.48
CA ALA A 814 27.95 8.57 0.40
C ALA A 814 26.53 8.93 0.90
N HIS A 815 25.97 8.12 1.81
CA HIS A 815 24.68 8.42 2.43
C HIS A 815 24.73 9.71 3.26
N ARG A 816 25.80 9.94 4.05
CA ARG A 816 25.97 11.18 4.83
C ARG A 816 26.08 12.41 3.94
N GLU A 817 26.80 12.33 2.82
CA GLU A 817 26.88 13.43 1.86
C GLU A 817 25.55 13.72 1.17
N LYS A 818 24.82 12.68 0.73
CA LYS A 818 23.47 12.86 0.18
C LYS A 818 22.50 13.45 1.20
N THR A 819 22.61 13.05 2.47
CA THR A 819 21.80 13.63 3.56
C THR A 819 22.09 15.12 3.75
N LYS A 820 23.36 15.55 3.67
CA LYS A 820 23.71 16.98 3.73
C LYS A 820 23.13 17.75 2.55
N LYS A 821 23.21 17.21 1.33
CA LYS A 821 22.60 17.82 0.13
C LYS A 821 21.08 17.94 0.27
N PHE A 822 20.43 16.91 0.79
CA PHE A 822 18.97 16.93 1.01
C PHE A 822 18.56 18.00 2.03
N LYS A 823 19.34 18.19 3.10
CA LYS A 823 19.11 19.28 4.07
C LYS A 823 19.28 20.67 3.44
N ALA A 824 20.25 20.85 2.55
CA ALA A 824 20.42 22.11 1.83
C ALA A 824 19.22 22.39 0.89
N LEU A 825 18.79 21.40 0.12
CA LEU A 825 17.62 21.52 -0.76
C LEU A 825 16.32 21.78 0.02
N MET A 826 16.14 21.17 1.19
CA MET A 826 14.98 21.48 2.05
C MET A 826 15.03 22.92 2.58
N ALA A 827 16.22 23.44 2.89
CA ALA A 827 16.36 24.84 3.30
C ALA A 827 16.05 25.80 2.15
N GLU A 828 16.51 25.50 0.94
CA GLU A 828 16.17 26.27 -0.28
C GLU A 828 14.66 26.23 -0.58
N LEU A 829 14.03 25.06 -0.45
CA LEU A 829 12.59 24.90 -0.62
C LEU A 829 11.81 25.74 0.39
N ASN A 830 12.17 25.66 1.68
CA ASN A 830 11.52 26.45 2.73
C ASN A 830 11.68 27.96 2.50
N MET A 831 12.82 28.40 1.97
CA MET A 831 13.04 29.80 1.61
C MET A 831 12.11 30.23 0.46
N CYS A 832 11.97 29.40 -0.57
CA CYS A 832 11.04 29.64 -1.68
C CYS A 832 9.57 29.66 -1.22
N GLU A 833 9.18 28.75 -0.32
CA GLU A 833 7.85 28.75 0.28
C GLU A 833 7.56 30.03 1.07
N SER A 834 8.55 30.52 1.83
CA SER A 834 8.45 31.79 2.56
C SER A 834 8.29 32.98 1.59
N MET A 835 9.06 33.03 0.50
CA MET A 835 8.91 34.07 -0.53
C MET A 835 7.54 34.02 -1.21
N ILE A 836 7.01 32.82 -1.50
CA ILE A 836 5.65 32.66 -2.04
C ILE A 836 4.61 33.18 -1.05
N HIS A 837 4.81 32.97 0.25
CA HIS A 837 3.92 33.49 1.29
C HIS A 837 3.94 35.02 1.38
N GLU A 838 5.12 35.66 1.27
CA GLU A 838 5.25 37.11 1.18
C GLU A 838 4.53 37.66 -0.06
N TYR A 839 4.78 37.09 -1.25
CA TYR A 839 4.12 37.52 -2.48
C TYR A 839 2.60 37.33 -2.45
N LYS A 840 2.09 36.30 -1.76
CA LYS A 840 0.65 36.14 -1.52
C LYS A 840 0.12 37.24 -0.60
N GLY A 841 0.85 37.60 0.44
CA GLY A 841 0.51 38.71 1.33
C GLY A 841 0.47 40.06 0.60
N ASP A 842 1.46 40.33 -0.25
CA ASP A 842 1.53 41.55 -1.06
C ASP A 842 0.40 41.61 -2.09
N ASN A 843 0.09 40.50 -2.77
CA ASN A 843 -1.06 40.43 -3.67
C ASN A 843 -2.39 40.71 -2.95
N GLN A 844 -2.55 40.23 -1.71
CA GLN A 844 -3.74 40.52 -0.90
C GLN A 844 -3.82 42.01 -0.54
N ARG A 845 -2.70 42.63 -0.13
CA ARG A 845 -2.65 44.09 0.12
C ARG A 845 -2.99 44.89 -1.13
N LEU A 846 -2.35 44.59 -2.25
CA LEU A 846 -2.61 45.27 -3.53
C LEU A 846 -4.07 45.11 -3.95
N THR A 847 -4.68 43.95 -3.72
CA THR A 847 -6.11 43.73 -4.00
C THR A 847 -7.01 44.60 -3.13
N ILE A 848 -6.70 44.72 -1.83
CA ILE A 848 -7.43 45.59 -0.89
C ILE A 848 -7.29 47.07 -1.31
N ASP A 849 -6.08 47.50 -1.68
CA ASP A 849 -5.83 48.85 -2.16
C ASP A 849 -6.59 49.16 -3.45
N LEU A 850 -6.64 48.21 -4.39
CA LEU A 850 -7.42 48.32 -5.63
C LEU A 850 -8.92 48.46 -5.35
N GLN A 851 -9.45 47.70 -4.37
CA GLN A 851 -10.85 47.82 -3.92
C GLN A 851 -11.11 49.17 -3.27
N ASN A 852 -10.19 49.68 -2.46
CA ASN A 852 -10.30 50.98 -1.81
C ASN A 852 -10.26 52.14 -2.84
N ILE A 853 -9.40 52.04 -3.85
CA ILE A 853 -9.36 52.99 -4.98
C ILE A 853 -10.67 52.93 -5.78
N LYS A 854 -11.19 51.73 -6.08
CA LYS A 854 -12.50 51.59 -6.74
C LYS A 854 -13.64 52.24 -5.94
N LYS A 855 -13.67 52.05 -4.61
CA LYS A 855 -14.64 52.69 -3.73
C LYS A 855 -14.52 54.22 -3.76
N LYS A 856 -13.29 54.75 -3.66
CA LYS A 856 -13.04 56.21 -3.78
C LYS A 856 -13.49 56.75 -5.14
N TYR A 857 -13.15 56.07 -6.22
CA TYR A 857 -13.55 56.46 -7.58
C TYR A 857 -15.07 56.46 -7.77
N LEU A 858 -15.77 55.43 -7.28
CA LEU A 858 -17.23 55.36 -7.30
C LEU A 858 -17.88 56.49 -6.49
N SER A 859 -17.33 56.82 -5.32
CA SER A 859 -17.83 57.94 -4.50
C SER A 859 -17.65 59.30 -5.17
N LEU A 860 -16.51 59.54 -5.83
CA LEU A 860 -16.24 60.74 -6.61
C LEU A 860 -17.20 60.86 -7.80
N LYS A 861 -17.48 59.75 -8.48
CA LYS A 861 -18.42 59.71 -9.60
C LYS A 861 -19.88 59.92 -9.16
N GLN A 862 -20.22 59.55 -7.92
CA GLN A 862 -21.52 59.86 -7.31
C GLN A 862 -21.64 61.32 -6.88
N GLN A 863 -20.56 61.99 -6.48
CA GLN A 863 -20.56 63.42 -6.17
C GLN A 863 -20.59 64.32 -7.42
N GLN A 864 -20.25 63.79 -8.59
CA GLN A 864 -20.30 64.51 -9.87
C GLN A 864 -21.64 64.35 -10.62
N ARG A 865 -22.59 63.59 -10.07
CA ARG A 865 -23.98 63.50 -10.53
C ARG A 865 -24.87 64.25 -9.56
#